data_AF-C3XXG0-F1
#
_entry.id   AF-C3XXG0-F1
#
_cell.length_a   1.000
_cell.length_b   1.000
_cell.length_c   1.000
_cell.angle_alpha   90.00
_cell.angle_beta   90.00
_cell.angle_gamma   90.00
#
_symmetry.space_group_name_H-M   'P 1'
#
loop_
_entity.id
_entity.type
_entity.pdbx_description
1 polymer ?
#
loop_
_entity_poly.entity_id
_entity_poly.type
_entity_poly.pdbx_seq_one_letter_code
_entity_poly.pdbx_strand_id
1 'polypeptide(L)'
;MFGEILSYIYSGTLQLSLDKVQPLYQAADLLQLDYVRDTCSHYMVVNMQRSTCVDLYKFADAFSVDSVRRRSMQTIHIHFVKVASSEEFCSLSVNQLTEIISHDELDVKEETTVWEAVVRWVQHSREDRLHHLSSILPHIRFNLLTSDDTAAILEHPLVREDPGSSEVIRNVLQKGNPDRKPRLGMVTMDMALVHCSKRDRLLFMNPQQGKYISCRFRPGKLSDPIATTVTSDNNIYILSREPVDYEQLFLTRYNHAENVWERANMSSVSTMEPQRGWHTVSQQLVGVGLILYYLALESGTDKRSLLQMMKYNQPTDQWQECSRLILDQALYRIVALPCGPHLYFLSDIEVHRYDPSQDCWISCTPPMVQTDFWTAVAMGTEIFCAGMRVTQTMVYDTESDSWRELQGLPDPENFYNICISAQLFVLENQLHILLKTDDFDIEDSTEYLVYVYDRSADAWRELEATLPAEDYTQYSPWCPAAPKIGRLLQCFSAYSNTKKVLDTHQLPGQLYMLDGLRVLSALWIIFGHMDLYADAAANIGNRSEFDVRSRERWFAVLEAYDLSVDAFLVLGGFLASHVFLEKLKKRGGEYTWQDLGLHYLHRYWRLTPVYLFVLLVYLPFDKGCRSYWWTNLLYINNHFMEPEKQMLFLVILAVAGVATADDWQCTTSLGGNQQFGQCAHVDSCPYSYYVSNKCPSYGNDIKCCYNCHLGGCSTSGGGSTGGTSGTGSGSYGNVMEIDTTGASSQTASQDNIWYSGTSASHQLASNDLSRLNNYKTQIFEAANARNMDAAVIAAIISRESRAGAALASDGTGDHGNGYGLMQVDIRYHTPQGGPYSTTHMKQGTQILIDTINCVKRNHPDWTLNMALKGGISGYNAGCGNVQTYAGMDGGTTGEDYANDVVARAQWLKGQGF
;
A
#
# COMPACT_ATOMS: atom_id res chain seq x y z
N MET A 1 25.55 -16.64 -11.44
CA MET A 1 25.30 -16.63 -9.98
C MET A 1 26.45 -16.02 -9.20
N PHE A 2 27.61 -16.68 -9.05
CA PHE A 2 28.75 -16.08 -8.35
C PHE A 2 29.16 -14.73 -8.95
N GLY A 3 29.13 -14.59 -10.28
CA GLY A 3 29.36 -13.30 -10.96
C GLY A 3 28.33 -12.20 -10.64
N GLU A 4 27.06 -12.54 -10.37
CA GLU A 4 26.01 -11.58 -10.00
C GLU A 4 26.20 -11.10 -8.56
N ILE A 5 26.54 -12.02 -7.65
CA ILE A 5 26.88 -11.67 -6.26
C ILE A 5 28.19 -10.88 -6.20
N LEU A 6 29.19 -11.29 -6.97
CA LEU A 6 30.46 -10.57 -7.04
C LEU A 6 30.26 -9.17 -7.63
N SER A 7 29.43 -9.06 -8.67
CA SER A 7 29.01 -7.77 -9.22
C SER A 7 28.28 -6.94 -8.18
N TYR A 8 27.35 -7.51 -7.40
CA TYR A 8 26.70 -6.82 -6.30
C TYR A 8 27.68 -6.37 -5.20
N ILE A 9 28.62 -7.23 -4.78
CA ILE A 9 29.62 -6.89 -3.76
C ILE A 9 30.50 -5.71 -4.21
N TYR A 10 30.82 -5.64 -5.50
CA TYR A 10 31.64 -4.55 -6.05
C TYR A 10 30.84 -3.32 -6.49
N SER A 11 29.56 -3.45 -6.85
CA SER A 11 28.75 -2.36 -7.43
C SER A 11 27.63 -1.84 -6.53
N GLY A 12 27.25 -2.60 -5.49
CA GLY A 12 26.05 -2.33 -4.68
C GLY A 12 24.73 -2.50 -5.45
N THR A 13 24.76 -2.88 -6.74
CA THR A 13 23.59 -3.03 -7.59
C THR A 13 23.23 -4.50 -7.80
N LEU A 14 21.92 -4.80 -7.78
CA LEU A 14 21.39 -6.16 -7.89
C LEU A 14 20.41 -6.23 -9.05
N GLN A 15 20.72 -7.04 -10.08
CA GLN A 15 19.78 -7.29 -11.17
C GLN A 15 18.96 -8.55 -10.90
N LEU A 16 17.63 -8.38 -10.84
CA LEU A 16 16.68 -9.45 -10.54
C LEU A 16 15.83 -9.79 -11.76
N SER A 17 15.67 -11.09 -12.01
CA SER A 17 14.76 -11.66 -12.99
C SER A 17 14.14 -12.94 -12.43
N LEU A 18 12.95 -13.32 -12.93
CA LEU A 18 12.20 -14.48 -12.41
C LEU A 18 12.97 -15.80 -12.49
N ASP A 19 13.82 -15.97 -13.49
CA ASP A 19 14.67 -17.15 -13.69
C ASP A 19 15.90 -17.19 -12.77
N LYS A 20 16.40 -16.03 -12.33
CA LYS A 20 17.60 -15.92 -11.50
C LYS A 20 17.33 -15.74 -10.02
N VAL A 21 16.13 -15.29 -9.64
CA VAL A 21 15.83 -14.84 -8.27
C VAL A 21 15.98 -15.95 -7.22
N GLN A 22 15.56 -17.19 -7.52
CA GLN A 22 15.68 -18.31 -6.57
C GLN A 22 17.16 -18.73 -6.36
N PRO A 23 17.96 -19.01 -7.40
CA PRO A 23 19.40 -19.25 -7.23
C PRO A 23 20.15 -18.09 -6.55
N LEU A 24 19.72 -16.85 -6.80
CA LEU A 24 20.37 -15.67 -6.22
C LEU A 24 20.09 -15.57 -4.73
N TYR A 25 18.84 -15.81 -4.34
CA TYR A 25 18.47 -15.92 -2.93
C TYR A 25 19.31 -16.99 -2.24
N GLN A 26 19.41 -18.19 -2.81
CA GLN A 26 20.17 -19.29 -2.20
C GLN A 26 21.63 -18.94 -1.97
N ALA A 27 22.26 -18.32 -2.96
CA ALA A 27 23.65 -17.94 -2.87
C ALA A 27 23.85 -16.74 -1.92
N ALA A 28 22.90 -15.80 -1.87
CA ALA A 28 22.92 -14.69 -0.91
C ALA A 28 22.75 -15.18 0.53
N ASP A 29 21.85 -16.14 0.76
CA ASP A 29 21.62 -16.74 2.08
C ASP A 29 22.85 -17.51 2.56
N LEU A 30 23.45 -18.34 1.69
CA LEU A 30 24.69 -19.06 1.99
C LEU A 30 25.86 -18.11 2.34
N LEU A 31 25.95 -16.98 1.65
CA LEU A 31 27.01 -15.98 1.84
C LEU A 31 26.65 -14.91 2.89
N GLN A 32 25.50 -15.03 3.55
CA GLN A 32 25.00 -14.09 4.57
C GLN A 32 24.88 -12.65 4.07
N LEU A 33 24.38 -12.47 2.85
CA LEU A 33 24.09 -11.17 2.24
C LEU A 33 22.62 -10.80 2.44
N ASP A 34 22.28 -10.36 3.67
CA ASP A 34 20.90 -10.13 4.11
C ASP A 34 20.10 -9.19 3.18
N TYR A 35 20.69 -8.08 2.73
CA TYR A 35 20.01 -7.14 1.83
C TYR A 35 19.61 -7.79 0.49
N VAL A 36 20.49 -8.61 -0.09
CA VAL A 36 20.22 -9.31 -1.35
C VAL A 36 19.14 -10.36 -1.15
N ARG A 37 19.22 -11.11 -0.05
CA ARG A 37 18.22 -12.11 0.34
C ARG A 37 16.83 -11.48 0.49
N ASP A 38 16.73 -10.37 1.21
CA ASP A 38 15.47 -9.68 1.48
C ASP A 38 14.88 -9.05 0.21
N THR A 39 15.73 -8.48 -0.64
CA THR A 39 15.31 -7.93 -1.95
C THR A 39 14.81 -9.03 -2.89
N CYS A 40 15.50 -10.17 -2.94
CA CYS A 40 15.03 -11.35 -3.71
C CYS A 40 13.67 -11.83 -3.20
N SER A 41 13.48 -11.91 -1.88
CA SER A 41 12.20 -12.30 -1.26
C SER A 41 11.07 -11.36 -1.66
N HIS A 42 11.31 -10.05 -1.57
CA HIS A 42 10.33 -9.04 -1.94
C HIS A 42 9.95 -9.15 -3.41
N TYR A 43 10.93 -9.32 -4.30
CA TYR A 43 10.70 -9.50 -5.73
C TYR A 43 9.82 -10.74 -6.02
N MET A 44 10.06 -11.86 -5.33
CA MET A 44 9.24 -13.07 -5.45
C MET A 44 7.79 -12.84 -5.00
N VAL A 45 7.56 -12.06 -3.93
CA VAL A 45 6.20 -11.74 -3.43
C VAL A 45 5.42 -10.89 -4.43
N VAL A 46 6.06 -9.85 -4.99
CA VAL A 46 5.41 -8.88 -5.89
C VAL A 46 5.09 -9.52 -7.25
N ASN A 47 5.96 -10.39 -7.76
CA ASN A 47 5.83 -10.97 -9.10
C ASN A 47 5.21 -12.39 -9.11
N MET A 48 4.57 -12.80 -8.02
CA MET A 48 3.98 -14.14 -7.89
C MET A 48 2.75 -14.31 -8.78
N GLN A 49 2.70 -15.42 -9.51
CA GLN A 49 1.59 -15.76 -10.41
C GLN A 49 0.96 -17.11 -10.02
N ARG A 50 -0.24 -17.39 -10.54
CA ARG A 50 -0.93 -18.67 -10.31
C ARG A 50 -0.10 -19.87 -10.76
N SER A 51 0.62 -19.75 -11.88
CA SER A 51 1.51 -20.81 -12.41
C SER A 51 2.76 -21.00 -11.57
N THR A 52 3.30 -19.95 -10.95
CA THR A 52 4.58 -20.00 -10.21
C THR A 52 4.41 -20.19 -8.70
N CYS A 53 3.19 -20.14 -8.17
CA CYS A 53 2.94 -20.13 -6.73
C CYS A 53 3.35 -21.43 -6.02
N VAL A 54 3.19 -22.60 -6.67
CA VAL A 54 3.56 -23.90 -6.08
C VAL A 54 5.07 -24.03 -5.96
N ASP A 55 5.81 -23.65 -7.00
CA ASP A 55 7.27 -23.69 -6.99
C ASP A 55 7.85 -22.72 -5.95
N LEU A 56 7.30 -21.50 -5.87
CA LEU A 56 7.70 -20.52 -4.87
C LEU A 56 7.30 -20.95 -3.45
N TYR A 57 6.19 -21.67 -3.26
CA TYR A 57 5.84 -22.26 -1.98
C TYR A 57 6.86 -23.33 -1.56
N LYS A 58 7.21 -24.26 -2.45
CA LYS A 58 8.23 -25.28 -2.20
C LYS A 58 9.59 -24.68 -1.87
N PHE A 59 9.98 -23.65 -2.63
CA PHE A 59 11.19 -22.88 -2.38
C PHE A 59 11.15 -22.23 -0.98
N ALA A 60 10.08 -21.51 -0.67
CA ALA A 60 9.95 -20.81 0.59
C ALA A 60 9.87 -21.74 1.80
N ASP A 61 9.30 -22.93 1.64
CA ASP A 61 9.29 -23.98 2.66
C ASP A 61 10.70 -24.54 2.91
N ALA A 62 11.46 -24.84 1.84
CA ALA A 62 12.81 -25.36 1.94
C ALA A 62 13.82 -24.35 2.55
N PHE A 63 13.68 -23.06 2.23
CA PHE A 63 14.57 -21.99 2.69
C PHE A 63 13.99 -21.18 3.87
N SER A 64 12.84 -21.60 4.43
CA SER A 64 12.16 -20.90 5.54
C SER A 64 11.90 -19.41 5.29
N VAL A 65 11.50 -19.05 4.06
CA VAL A 65 11.22 -17.67 3.63
C VAL A 65 9.75 -17.32 3.91
N ASP A 66 9.44 -16.91 5.13
CA ASP A 66 8.06 -16.77 5.60
C ASP A 66 7.19 -15.80 4.78
N SER A 67 7.75 -14.70 4.28
CA SER A 67 7.03 -13.72 3.48
C SER A 67 6.53 -14.32 2.17
N VAL A 68 7.41 -15.03 1.45
CA VAL A 68 7.09 -15.73 0.21
C VAL A 68 6.15 -16.90 0.50
N ARG A 69 6.41 -17.71 1.53
CA ARG A 69 5.58 -18.86 1.91
C ARG A 69 4.14 -18.46 2.16
N ARG A 70 3.92 -17.41 2.93
CA ARG A 70 2.57 -16.90 3.26
C ARG A 70 1.83 -16.42 2.02
N ARG A 71 2.50 -15.69 1.13
CA ARG A 71 1.90 -15.19 -0.11
C ARG A 71 1.58 -16.33 -1.08
N SER A 72 2.47 -17.31 -1.21
CA SER A 72 2.23 -18.50 -2.04
C SER A 72 1.05 -19.29 -1.52
N MET A 73 0.97 -19.52 -0.20
CA MET A 73 -0.13 -20.24 0.43
C MET A 73 -1.48 -19.54 0.18
N GLN A 74 -1.56 -18.22 0.38
CA GLN A 74 -2.76 -17.44 0.06
C GLN A 74 -3.19 -17.58 -1.41
N THR A 75 -2.23 -17.56 -2.33
CA THR A 75 -2.50 -17.70 -3.77
C THR A 75 -3.00 -19.11 -4.10
N ILE A 76 -2.42 -20.15 -3.48
CA ILE A 76 -2.88 -21.54 -3.59
C ILE A 76 -4.29 -21.68 -3.04
N HIS A 77 -4.62 -21.07 -1.90
CA HIS A 77 -5.95 -21.12 -1.31
C HIS A 77 -7.02 -20.53 -2.23
N ILE A 78 -6.79 -19.31 -2.75
CA ILE A 78 -7.74 -18.58 -3.60
C ILE A 78 -7.94 -19.27 -4.96
N HIS A 79 -6.93 -19.97 -5.46
CA HIS A 79 -6.97 -20.60 -6.79
C HIS A 79 -6.87 -22.12 -6.75
N PHE A 80 -7.24 -22.73 -5.62
CA PHE A 80 -6.97 -24.14 -5.32
C PHE A 80 -7.42 -25.09 -6.44
N VAL A 81 -8.64 -24.95 -6.96
CA VAL A 81 -9.17 -25.81 -8.02
C VAL A 81 -8.27 -25.82 -9.28
N LYS A 82 -7.81 -24.64 -9.70
CA LYS A 82 -6.92 -24.51 -10.88
C LYS A 82 -5.52 -25.00 -10.58
N VAL A 83 -5.00 -24.71 -9.38
CA VAL A 83 -3.67 -25.15 -8.94
C VAL A 83 -3.63 -26.67 -8.77
N ALA A 84 -4.64 -27.29 -8.16
CA ALA A 84 -4.75 -28.73 -7.97
C ALA A 84 -4.77 -29.52 -9.30
N SER A 85 -5.22 -28.87 -10.37
CA SER A 85 -5.23 -29.45 -11.72
C SER A 85 -3.86 -29.35 -12.42
N SER A 86 -2.91 -28.58 -11.89
CA SER A 86 -1.60 -28.33 -12.52
C SER A 86 -0.62 -29.49 -12.28
N GLU A 87 0.45 -29.56 -13.09
CA GLU A 87 1.52 -30.56 -12.89
C GLU A 87 2.40 -30.21 -11.70
N GLU A 88 2.61 -28.91 -11.44
CA GLU A 88 3.40 -28.40 -10.32
C GLU A 88 2.82 -28.86 -8.99
N PHE A 89 1.49 -28.92 -8.86
CA PHE A 89 0.83 -29.47 -7.67
C PHE A 89 1.19 -30.94 -7.41
N CYS A 90 1.33 -31.75 -8.46
CA CYS A 90 1.74 -33.14 -8.32
C CYS A 90 3.19 -33.30 -7.83
N SER A 91 4.00 -32.23 -7.90
CA SER A 91 5.38 -32.18 -7.42
C SER A 91 5.53 -31.89 -5.92
N LEU A 92 4.43 -31.66 -5.19
CA LEU A 92 4.42 -31.43 -3.75
C LEU A 92 4.82 -32.68 -2.96
N SER A 93 5.50 -32.51 -1.83
CA SER A 93 5.72 -33.59 -0.87
C SER A 93 4.45 -33.93 -0.08
N VAL A 94 4.42 -35.09 0.59
CA VAL A 94 3.29 -35.50 1.45
C VAL A 94 2.99 -34.46 2.54
N ASN A 95 4.01 -33.90 3.16
CA ASN A 95 3.85 -32.90 4.24
C ASN A 95 3.26 -31.60 3.70
N GLN A 96 3.77 -31.12 2.57
CA GLN A 96 3.31 -29.91 1.91
C GLN A 96 1.86 -30.03 1.42
N LEU A 97 1.52 -31.16 0.78
CA LEU A 97 0.14 -31.44 0.39
C LEU A 97 -0.78 -31.45 1.61
N THR A 98 -0.37 -32.16 2.67
CA THR A 98 -1.15 -32.30 3.92
C THR A 98 -1.37 -30.94 4.59
N GLU A 99 -0.37 -30.06 4.61
CA GLU A 99 -0.50 -28.69 5.11
C GLU A 99 -1.55 -27.92 4.31
N ILE A 100 -1.43 -27.89 2.97
CA ILE A 100 -2.35 -27.17 2.09
C ILE A 100 -3.79 -27.66 2.29
N ILE A 101 -4.03 -28.97 2.22
CA ILE A 101 -5.39 -29.52 2.34
C ILE A 101 -5.96 -29.41 3.75
N SER A 102 -5.15 -29.08 4.77
CA SER A 102 -5.63 -28.92 6.13
C SER A 102 -6.32 -27.57 6.38
N HIS A 103 -6.04 -26.55 5.55
CA HIS A 103 -6.47 -25.17 5.77
C HIS A 103 -7.96 -24.91 5.52
N ASP A 104 -8.59 -24.12 6.40
CA ASP A 104 -10.00 -23.71 6.28
C ASP A 104 -10.22 -22.76 5.10
N GLU A 105 -9.18 -22.06 4.68
CA GLU A 105 -9.20 -20.98 3.70
C GLU A 105 -9.27 -21.44 2.24
N LEU A 106 -9.28 -22.76 1.97
CA LEU A 106 -9.33 -23.27 0.60
C LEU A 106 -10.63 -22.85 -0.10
N ASP A 107 -10.46 -22.37 -1.33
CA ASP A 107 -11.55 -21.98 -2.18
C ASP A 107 -12.09 -23.16 -3.01
N VAL A 108 -12.88 -24.02 -2.34
CA VAL A 108 -13.56 -25.18 -2.94
C VAL A 108 -15.06 -25.13 -2.66
N LYS A 109 -15.88 -25.47 -3.65
CA LYS A 109 -17.35 -25.52 -3.51
C LYS A 109 -17.82 -26.76 -2.75
N GLU A 110 -17.06 -27.85 -2.85
CA GLU A 110 -17.36 -29.15 -2.27
C GLU A 110 -16.06 -29.88 -1.89
N GLU A 111 -16.13 -30.77 -0.90
CA GLU A 111 -14.95 -31.48 -0.40
C GLU A 111 -14.49 -32.60 -1.37
N THR A 112 -15.37 -33.03 -2.28
CA THR A 112 -15.03 -33.96 -3.39
C THR A 112 -13.88 -33.42 -4.24
N THR A 113 -13.81 -32.10 -4.48
CA THR A 113 -12.69 -31.49 -5.22
C THR A 113 -11.35 -31.66 -4.50
N VAL A 114 -11.34 -31.62 -3.16
CA VAL A 114 -10.13 -31.86 -2.35
C VAL A 114 -9.73 -33.33 -2.44
N TRP A 115 -10.71 -34.24 -2.38
CA TRP A 115 -10.49 -35.67 -2.59
C TRP A 115 -9.89 -35.96 -3.97
N GLU A 116 -10.45 -35.40 -5.04
CA GLU A 116 -9.95 -35.57 -6.41
C GLU A 116 -8.51 -35.07 -6.57
N ALA A 117 -8.18 -33.93 -5.94
CA ALA A 117 -6.81 -33.42 -5.92
C ALA A 117 -5.83 -34.41 -5.25
N VAL A 118 -6.23 -35.03 -4.13
CA VAL A 118 -5.44 -36.07 -3.45
C VAL A 118 -5.30 -37.31 -4.34
N VAL A 119 -6.38 -37.76 -4.98
CA VAL A 119 -6.34 -38.91 -5.90
C VAL A 119 -5.35 -38.65 -7.04
N ARG A 120 -5.42 -37.47 -7.68
CA ARG A 120 -4.50 -37.07 -8.74
C ARG A 120 -3.04 -37.08 -8.27
N TRP A 121 -2.79 -36.53 -7.08
CA TRP A 121 -1.44 -36.51 -6.50
C TRP A 121 -0.92 -37.91 -6.19
N VAL A 122 -1.74 -38.82 -5.65
CA VAL A 122 -1.34 -40.21 -5.39
C VAL A 122 -1.10 -40.96 -6.71
N GLN A 123 -1.98 -40.80 -7.70
CA GLN A 123 -1.86 -41.46 -9.00
C GLN A 123 -0.60 -41.05 -9.76
N HIS A 124 -0.12 -39.81 -9.59
CA HIS A 124 1.08 -39.32 -10.24
C HIS A 124 2.36 -40.11 -9.87
N SER A 125 2.48 -40.60 -8.64
CA SER A 125 3.51 -41.58 -8.25
C SER A 125 2.91 -42.64 -7.34
N ARG A 126 2.13 -43.54 -7.94
CA ARG A 126 1.32 -44.52 -7.20
C ARG A 126 2.15 -45.41 -6.29
N GLU A 127 3.28 -45.91 -6.78
CA GLU A 127 4.14 -46.86 -6.03
C GLU A 127 4.67 -46.23 -4.73
N ASP A 128 5.08 -44.96 -4.79
CA ASP A 128 5.67 -44.26 -3.65
C ASP A 128 4.65 -43.55 -2.75
N ARG A 129 3.41 -43.31 -3.23
CA ARG A 129 2.46 -42.44 -2.52
C ARG A 129 1.26 -43.17 -1.94
N LEU A 130 0.94 -44.36 -2.42
CA LEU A 130 -0.23 -45.11 -1.96
C LEU A 130 -0.22 -45.35 -0.44
N HIS A 131 0.94 -45.67 0.12
CA HIS A 131 1.09 -45.93 1.56
C HIS A 131 0.89 -44.68 2.44
N HIS A 132 1.02 -43.48 1.87
CA HIS A 132 0.76 -42.22 2.58
C HIS A 132 -0.73 -41.85 2.62
N LEU A 133 -1.59 -42.51 1.82
CA LEU A 133 -3.01 -42.17 1.71
C LEU A 133 -3.70 -42.17 3.09
N SER A 134 -3.44 -43.19 3.91
CA SER A 134 -3.99 -43.31 5.27
C SER A 134 -3.68 -42.12 6.18
N SER A 135 -2.52 -41.47 6.00
CA SER A 135 -2.14 -40.26 6.76
C SER A 135 -2.74 -38.96 6.22
N ILE A 136 -3.12 -38.92 4.95
CA ILE A 136 -3.68 -37.73 4.28
C ILE A 136 -5.20 -37.66 4.52
N LEU A 137 -5.88 -38.82 4.50
CA LEU A 137 -7.34 -38.94 4.66
C LEU A 137 -7.93 -38.17 5.86
N PRO A 138 -7.31 -38.14 7.06
CA PRO A 138 -7.83 -37.36 8.19
C PRO A 138 -7.93 -35.85 7.96
N HIS A 139 -7.32 -35.31 6.90
CA HIS A 139 -7.36 -33.88 6.56
C HIS A 139 -8.50 -33.53 5.59
N ILE A 140 -9.18 -34.54 5.03
CA ILE A 140 -10.39 -34.40 4.23
C ILE A 140 -11.61 -34.36 5.17
N ARG A 141 -12.53 -33.44 4.92
CA ARG A 141 -13.74 -33.23 5.73
C ARG A 141 -14.87 -34.15 5.30
N PHE A 142 -14.71 -35.45 5.58
CA PHE A 142 -15.70 -36.49 5.26
C PHE A 142 -17.11 -36.20 5.81
N ASN A 143 -17.21 -35.41 6.88
CA ASN A 143 -18.49 -34.95 7.45
C ASN A 143 -19.26 -33.95 6.57
N LEU A 144 -18.61 -33.39 5.55
CA LEU A 144 -19.22 -32.45 4.59
C LEU A 144 -19.51 -33.09 3.22
N LEU A 145 -19.21 -34.38 3.06
CA LEU A 145 -19.54 -35.15 1.86
C LEU A 145 -20.95 -35.74 1.96
N THR A 146 -21.59 -35.99 0.81
CA THR A 146 -22.87 -36.71 0.80
C THR A 146 -22.66 -38.19 1.15
N SER A 147 -23.75 -38.89 1.49
CA SER A 147 -23.70 -40.35 1.71
C SER A 147 -23.20 -41.09 0.48
N ASP A 148 -23.59 -40.62 -0.70
CA ASP A 148 -23.30 -41.24 -1.98
C ASP A 148 -21.82 -41.01 -2.36
N ASP A 149 -21.31 -39.79 -2.16
CA ASP A 149 -19.88 -39.49 -2.36
C ASP A 149 -19.01 -40.30 -1.41
N THR A 150 -19.42 -40.41 -0.14
CA THR A 150 -18.69 -41.20 0.86
C THR A 150 -18.65 -42.68 0.47
N ALA A 151 -19.77 -43.22 -0.01
CA ALA A 151 -19.82 -44.59 -0.53
C ALA A 151 -18.92 -44.77 -1.76
N ALA A 152 -18.95 -43.82 -2.71
CA ALA A 152 -18.10 -43.84 -3.88
C ALA A 152 -16.60 -43.80 -3.53
N ILE A 153 -16.20 -43.02 -2.52
CA ILE A 153 -14.82 -42.96 -2.04
C ILE A 153 -14.39 -44.27 -1.37
N LEU A 154 -15.25 -44.88 -0.55
CA LEU A 154 -14.98 -46.18 0.08
C LEU A 154 -14.83 -47.31 -0.97
N GLU A 155 -15.54 -47.20 -2.08
CA GLU A 155 -15.47 -48.14 -3.21
C GLU A 155 -14.28 -47.86 -4.15
N HIS A 156 -13.60 -46.71 -4.01
CA HIS A 156 -12.53 -46.29 -4.90
C HIS A 156 -11.32 -47.26 -4.84
N PRO A 157 -10.71 -47.64 -5.98
CA PRO A 157 -9.62 -48.64 -6.01
C PRO A 157 -8.46 -48.33 -5.05
N LEU A 158 -8.04 -47.06 -4.96
CA LEU A 158 -6.95 -46.65 -4.07
C LEU A 158 -7.25 -46.88 -2.58
N VAL A 159 -8.53 -46.78 -2.18
CA VAL A 159 -8.96 -46.96 -0.77
C VAL A 159 -9.14 -48.45 -0.44
N ARG A 160 -9.53 -49.25 -1.42
CA ARG A 160 -9.65 -50.71 -1.28
C ARG A 160 -8.31 -51.42 -1.24
N GLU A 161 -7.34 -50.90 -1.97
CA GLU A 161 -5.99 -51.47 -2.05
C GLU A 161 -5.11 -51.14 -0.83
N ASP A 162 -5.39 -50.06 -0.11
CA ASP A 162 -4.76 -49.76 1.18
C ASP A 162 -5.67 -50.19 2.35
N PRO A 163 -5.36 -51.29 3.06
CA PRO A 163 -6.22 -51.83 4.11
C PRO A 163 -6.46 -50.85 5.27
N GLY A 164 -5.53 -49.91 5.50
CA GLY A 164 -5.65 -48.90 6.56
C GLY A 164 -6.62 -47.76 6.24
N SER A 165 -6.72 -47.36 4.96
CA SER A 165 -7.52 -46.22 4.51
C SER A 165 -9.01 -46.36 4.80
N SER A 166 -9.59 -47.54 4.55
CA SER A 166 -11.02 -47.81 4.81
C SER A 166 -11.39 -47.68 6.30
N GLU A 167 -10.48 -48.12 7.18
CA GLU A 167 -10.67 -48.04 8.63
C GLU A 167 -10.47 -46.61 9.14
N VAL A 168 -9.52 -45.85 8.57
CA VAL A 168 -9.35 -44.42 8.89
C VAL A 168 -10.59 -43.62 8.53
N ILE A 169 -11.16 -43.80 7.33
CA ILE A 169 -12.39 -43.11 6.91
C ILE A 169 -13.55 -43.43 7.86
N ARG A 170 -13.73 -44.71 8.21
CA ARG A 170 -14.77 -45.13 9.15
C ARG A 170 -14.57 -44.52 10.54
N ASN A 171 -13.33 -44.45 11.02
CA ASN A 171 -13.00 -43.81 12.29
C ASN A 171 -13.22 -42.29 12.27
N VAL A 172 -12.93 -41.61 11.16
CA VAL A 172 -13.20 -40.17 10.98
C VAL A 172 -14.71 -39.91 11.00
N LEU A 173 -15.51 -40.77 10.34
CA LEU A 173 -16.97 -40.68 10.33
C LEU A 173 -17.58 -40.98 11.72
N GLN A 174 -17.08 -41.99 12.44
CA GLN A 174 -17.58 -42.37 13.77
C GLN A 174 -17.17 -41.39 14.88
N LYS A 175 -15.93 -40.90 14.87
CA LYS A 175 -15.47 -39.91 15.84
C LYS A 175 -16.06 -38.53 15.60
N GLY A 176 -16.63 -38.30 14.41
CA GLY A 176 -17.35 -37.10 13.99
C GLY A 176 -16.75 -35.85 14.59
N ASN A 177 -15.68 -35.30 14.01
CA ASN A 177 -15.08 -34.08 14.54
C ASN A 177 -16.05 -32.90 14.30
N PRO A 178 -16.87 -32.48 15.28
CA PRO A 178 -17.98 -31.55 15.04
C PRO A 178 -17.49 -30.13 14.77
N ASP A 179 -16.21 -29.86 15.06
CA ASP A 179 -15.61 -28.52 15.09
C ASP A 179 -14.93 -28.12 13.79
N ARG A 180 -14.86 -29.00 12.77
CA ARG A 180 -14.27 -28.62 11.48
C ARG A 180 -15.27 -27.83 10.66
N LYS A 181 -14.94 -26.54 10.50
CA LYS A 181 -15.73 -25.58 9.72
C LYS A 181 -15.80 -26.00 8.25
N PRO A 182 -16.83 -25.60 7.50
CA PRO A 182 -16.81 -25.67 6.04
C PRO A 182 -15.62 -24.88 5.47
N ARG A 183 -15.13 -25.29 4.29
CA ARG A 183 -14.06 -24.57 3.58
C ARG A 183 -14.56 -23.18 3.18
N LEU A 184 -13.65 -22.21 3.04
CA LEU A 184 -14.01 -20.83 2.70
C LEU A 184 -14.86 -20.76 1.42
N GLY A 185 -14.52 -21.54 0.39
CA GLY A 185 -15.31 -21.63 -0.85
C GLY A 185 -16.75 -22.16 -0.66
N MET A 186 -17.02 -22.94 0.40
CA MET A 186 -18.34 -23.53 0.68
C MET A 186 -19.29 -22.56 1.39
N VAL A 187 -18.74 -21.52 2.02
CA VAL A 187 -19.51 -20.50 2.77
C VAL A 187 -19.51 -19.15 2.09
N THR A 188 -18.77 -19.01 1.00
CA THR A 188 -18.72 -17.80 0.19
C THR A 188 -19.60 -17.98 -1.04
N MET A 189 -20.21 -16.89 -1.47
CA MET A 189 -21.16 -16.89 -2.58
C MET A 189 -20.87 -15.69 -3.43
N ASP A 190 -20.84 -15.89 -4.75
CA ASP A 190 -20.73 -14.78 -5.69
C ASP A 190 -21.99 -13.92 -5.55
N MET A 191 -21.78 -12.61 -5.43
CA MET A 191 -22.84 -11.62 -5.27
C MET A 191 -22.62 -10.46 -6.23
N ALA A 192 -23.68 -10.03 -6.91
CA ALA A 192 -23.69 -8.77 -7.65
C ALA A 192 -23.88 -7.60 -6.68
N LEU A 193 -23.04 -6.57 -6.79
CA LEU A 193 -23.13 -5.35 -5.99
C LEU A 193 -24.06 -4.32 -6.65
N VAL A 194 -25.20 -4.04 -6.02
CA VAL A 194 -26.17 -3.02 -6.42
C VAL A 194 -26.16 -1.87 -5.41
N HIS A 195 -26.01 -0.63 -5.88
CA HIS A 195 -25.99 0.56 -5.02
C HIS A 195 -27.39 1.13 -4.76
N CYS A 196 -27.69 1.55 -3.51
CA CYS A 196 -28.94 2.20 -3.11
C CYS A 196 -28.68 3.62 -2.57
N SER A 197 -29.05 4.67 -3.31
CA SER A 197 -28.77 6.07 -2.88
C SER A 197 -29.65 6.58 -1.76
N LYS A 198 -30.93 6.16 -1.67
CA LYS A 198 -31.86 6.81 -0.72
C LYS A 198 -31.55 6.51 0.76
N ARG A 199 -30.66 5.56 1.09
CA ARG A 199 -30.49 5.06 2.47
C ARG A 199 -29.05 4.82 2.95
N ASP A 200 -28.03 5.24 2.21
CA ASP A 200 -26.64 4.86 2.46
C ASP A 200 -26.51 3.33 2.61
N ARG A 201 -26.97 2.55 1.62
CA ARG A 201 -26.90 1.08 1.69
C ARG A 201 -26.31 0.52 0.40
N LEU A 202 -25.51 -0.52 0.56
CA LEU A 202 -25.09 -1.38 -0.54
C LEU A 202 -25.85 -2.69 -0.43
N LEU A 203 -26.40 -3.11 -1.56
CA LEU A 203 -27.14 -4.35 -1.69
C LEU A 203 -26.28 -5.33 -2.48
N PHE A 204 -26.03 -6.49 -1.90
CA PHE A 204 -25.40 -7.61 -2.55
C PHE A 204 -26.51 -8.61 -2.89
N MET A 205 -26.62 -9.01 -4.14
CA MET A 205 -27.66 -9.93 -4.59
C MET A 205 -27.08 -11.14 -5.32
N ASN A 206 -27.68 -12.30 -5.07
CA ASN A 206 -27.57 -13.47 -5.95
C ASN A 206 -29.00 -13.80 -6.39
N PRO A 207 -29.41 -13.35 -7.59
CA PRO A 207 -30.77 -13.50 -8.08
C PRO A 207 -31.13 -14.97 -8.33
N GLN A 208 -30.15 -15.83 -8.64
CA GLN A 208 -30.39 -17.26 -8.87
C GLN A 208 -30.79 -18.00 -7.58
N GLN A 209 -30.21 -17.59 -6.45
CA GLN A 209 -30.50 -18.19 -5.14
C GLN A 209 -31.55 -17.40 -4.34
N GLY A 210 -32.09 -16.30 -4.87
CA GLY A 210 -33.03 -15.42 -4.17
C GLY A 210 -32.46 -14.81 -2.87
N LYS A 211 -31.13 -14.65 -2.79
CA LYS A 211 -30.43 -14.21 -1.59
C LYS A 211 -29.97 -12.77 -1.74
N TYR A 212 -30.18 -11.98 -0.69
CA TYR A 212 -29.80 -10.57 -0.64
C TYR A 212 -29.14 -10.25 0.70
N ILE A 213 -28.06 -9.48 0.67
CA ILE A 213 -27.38 -8.96 1.85
C ILE A 213 -27.33 -7.45 1.71
N SER A 214 -27.85 -6.71 2.69
CA SER A 214 -27.72 -5.26 2.72
C SER A 214 -26.71 -4.83 3.78
N CYS A 215 -25.66 -4.14 3.35
CA CYS A 215 -24.69 -3.50 4.22
C CYS A 215 -25.04 -2.02 4.38
N ARG A 216 -24.99 -1.50 5.61
CA ARG A 216 -25.09 -0.06 5.85
C ARG A 216 -23.75 0.59 5.49
N PHE A 217 -23.79 1.46 4.50
CA PHE A 217 -22.77 2.46 4.27
C PHE A 217 -23.08 3.61 5.22
N ARG A 218 -22.14 4.08 6.03
CA ARG A 218 -22.30 5.34 6.78
C ARG A 218 -20.97 6.06 6.76
N PRO A 219 -20.58 6.66 5.64
CA PRO A 219 -19.48 7.59 5.64
C PRO A 219 -19.98 8.79 6.45
N GLY A 220 -19.45 9.01 7.66
CA GLY A 220 -19.99 10.03 8.55
C GLY A 220 -20.15 11.37 7.85
N LYS A 221 -21.38 11.81 7.54
CA LYS A 221 -21.68 13.07 6.83
C LYS A 221 -20.89 13.34 5.54
N LEU A 222 -20.35 12.30 4.88
CA LEU A 222 -19.38 12.42 3.78
C LEU A 222 -20.02 11.99 2.44
N SER A 223 -20.49 12.99 1.69
CA SER A 223 -20.42 13.24 0.23
C SER A 223 -20.84 12.25 -0.89
N ASP A 224 -21.15 12.88 -2.02
CA ASP A 224 -21.60 12.44 -3.35
C ASP A 224 -20.69 11.35 -3.99
N PRO A 225 -21.13 10.08 -4.10
CA PRO A 225 -20.38 9.02 -4.75
C PRO A 225 -20.37 9.18 -6.28
N ILE A 226 -19.19 9.10 -6.89
CA ILE A 226 -18.98 9.24 -8.34
C ILE A 226 -18.98 7.88 -9.05
N ALA A 227 -18.16 6.95 -8.57
CA ALA A 227 -17.93 5.68 -9.25
C ALA A 227 -17.61 4.56 -8.25
N THR A 228 -17.91 3.31 -8.61
CA THR A 228 -17.64 2.12 -7.79
C THR A 228 -17.00 1.03 -8.64
N THR A 229 -16.00 0.35 -8.09
CA THR A 229 -15.35 -0.79 -8.75
C THR A 229 -14.98 -1.88 -7.74
N VAL A 230 -14.76 -3.10 -8.23
CA VAL A 230 -14.20 -4.21 -7.43
C VAL A 230 -12.98 -4.74 -8.16
N THR A 231 -11.89 -4.90 -7.43
CA THR A 231 -10.64 -5.47 -7.94
C THR A 231 -10.65 -6.99 -7.89
N SER A 232 -9.71 -7.64 -8.57
CA SER A 232 -9.66 -9.11 -8.66
C SER A 232 -9.44 -9.82 -7.32
N ASP A 233 -8.96 -9.12 -6.30
CA ASP A 233 -8.81 -9.59 -4.92
C ASP A 233 -10.04 -9.32 -4.05
N ASN A 234 -11.18 -9.00 -4.68
CA ASN A 234 -12.47 -8.75 -4.05
C ASN A 234 -12.53 -7.49 -3.16
N ASN A 235 -11.60 -6.55 -3.29
CA ASN A 235 -11.72 -5.26 -2.60
C ASN A 235 -12.72 -4.36 -3.33
N ILE A 236 -13.69 -3.82 -2.58
CA ILE A 236 -14.69 -2.89 -3.10
C ILE A 236 -14.19 -1.48 -2.86
N TYR A 237 -14.14 -0.69 -3.93
CA TYR A 237 -13.71 0.70 -3.89
C TYR A 237 -14.80 1.63 -4.41
N ILE A 238 -15.03 2.71 -3.69
CA ILE A 238 -15.93 3.80 -4.10
C ILE A 238 -15.13 5.09 -4.17
N LEU A 239 -15.20 5.77 -5.31
CA LEU A 239 -14.68 7.11 -5.52
C LEU A 239 -15.79 8.11 -5.20
N SER A 240 -15.52 9.06 -4.30
CA SER A 240 -16.47 10.09 -3.86
C SER A 240 -15.82 11.47 -3.91
N ARG A 241 -16.62 12.52 -4.13
CA ARG A 241 -16.16 13.92 -3.98
C ARG A 241 -15.92 14.25 -2.52
N GLU A 242 -14.95 15.09 -2.16
CA GLU A 242 -14.85 15.61 -0.81
C GLU A 242 -16.01 16.58 -0.51
N PRO A 243 -16.64 16.54 0.69
CA PRO A 243 -17.77 17.41 1.02
C PRO A 243 -17.41 18.89 1.13
N VAL A 244 -16.14 19.16 1.44
CA VAL A 244 -15.62 20.51 1.69
C VAL A 244 -14.92 21.08 0.45
N ASP A 245 -14.39 20.21 -0.41
CA ASP A 245 -13.69 20.56 -1.64
C ASP A 245 -14.16 19.66 -2.79
N TYR A 246 -15.18 20.10 -3.52
CA TYR A 246 -15.78 19.30 -4.60
C TYR A 246 -14.81 18.97 -5.75
N GLU A 247 -13.63 19.62 -5.78
CA GLU A 247 -12.55 19.35 -6.74
C GLU A 247 -11.56 18.27 -6.26
N GLN A 248 -11.69 17.77 -5.03
CA GLN A 248 -10.93 16.62 -4.58
C GLN A 248 -11.79 15.37 -4.54
N LEU A 249 -11.24 14.28 -5.06
CA LEU A 249 -11.82 12.96 -4.98
C LEU A 249 -11.05 12.12 -3.98
N PHE A 250 -11.78 11.33 -3.20
CA PHE A 250 -11.18 10.35 -2.30
C PHE A 250 -11.77 8.97 -2.56
N LEU A 251 -10.98 7.96 -2.24
CA LEU A 251 -11.39 6.58 -2.35
C LEU A 251 -11.76 6.03 -0.98
N THR A 252 -12.87 5.32 -0.90
CA THR A 252 -13.23 4.48 0.25
C THR A 252 -13.13 3.02 -0.13
N ARG A 253 -12.60 2.22 0.78
CA ARG A 253 -12.51 0.78 0.64
C ARG A 253 -13.43 0.12 1.67
N TYR A 254 -14.09 -0.94 1.25
CA TYR A 254 -14.83 -1.78 2.18
C TYR A 254 -13.90 -2.78 2.86
N ASN A 255 -13.81 -2.70 4.19
CA ASN A 255 -13.11 -3.70 4.99
C ASN A 255 -14.07 -4.86 5.29
N HIS A 256 -13.91 -5.97 4.56
CA HIS A 256 -14.74 -7.17 4.72
C HIS A 256 -14.64 -7.80 6.11
N ALA A 257 -13.49 -7.68 6.78
CA ALA A 257 -13.26 -8.27 8.09
C ALA A 257 -13.96 -7.49 9.20
N GLU A 258 -14.01 -6.16 9.11
CA GLU A 258 -14.64 -5.31 10.11
C GLU A 258 -16.08 -4.90 9.73
N ASN A 259 -16.54 -5.20 8.51
CA ASN A 259 -17.82 -4.72 7.94
C ASN A 259 -17.97 -3.20 8.11
N VAL A 260 -16.88 -2.49 7.87
CA VAL A 260 -16.79 -1.04 8.00
C VAL A 260 -16.20 -0.48 6.72
N TRP A 261 -16.75 0.65 6.32
CA TRP A 261 -16.15 1.47 5.28
C TRP A 261 -15.05 2.30 5.87
N GLU A 262 -13.85 2.14 5.33
CA GLU A 262 -12.70 2.93 5.70
C GLU A 262 -12.29 3.79 4.51
N ARG A 263 -11.73 4.97 4.80
CA ARG A 263 -11.04 5.71 3.76
C ARG A 263 -9.86 4.86 3.32
N ALA A 264 -9.76 4.59 2.02
CA ALA A 264 -8.58 3.89 1.53
C ALA A 264 -7.39 4.79 1.85
N ASN A 265 -6.33 4.24 2.45
CA ASN A 265 -5.07 4.96 2.67
C ASN A 265 -4.39 5.15 1.32
N MET A 266 -5.00 6.02 0.52
CA MET A 266 -4.66 6.35 -0.84
C MET A 266 -4.68 7.87 -0.96
N SER A 267 -3.68 8.44 -1.64
CA SER A 267 -3.69 9.86 -1.98
C SER A 267 -5.02 10.25 -2.66
N SER A 268 -5.61 11.36 -2.22
CA SER A 268 -6.74 11.95 -2.94
C SER A 268 -6.28 12.30 -4.35
N VAL A 269 -7.18 12.12 -5.32
CA VAL A 269 -6.93 12.53 -6.69
C VAL A 269 -7.74 13.78 -6.94
N SER A 270 -7.11 14.85 -7.42
CA SER A 270 -7.85 16.01 -7.90
C SER A 270 -8.75 15.57 -9.05
N THR A 271 -9.94 16.14 -9.13
CA THR A 271 -10.73 16.12 -10.37
C THR A 271 -9.81 16.56 -11.51
N MET A 272 -9.92 15.88 -12.65
CA MET A 272 -9.23 16.33 -13.85
C MET A 272 -9.94 17.61 -14.27
N GLU A 273 -9.27 18.75 -14.14
CA GLU A 273 -9.83 20.02 -14.57
C GLU A 273 -9.95 20.01 -16.08
N PRO A 274 -11.17 20.22 -16.62
CA PRO A 274 -11.35 20.21 -18.05
C PRO A 274 -10.62 21.38 -18.69
N GLN A 275 -10.12 21.14 -19.90
CA GLN A 275 -9.46 22.19 -20.69
C GLN A 275 -10.37 23.42 -20.83
N ARG A 276 -9.78 24.61 -20.96
CA ARG A 276 -10.57 25.85 -21.08
C ARG A 276 -11.52 25.76 -22.28
N GLY A 277 -12.84 25.74 -22.01
CA GLY A 277 -13.89 25.58 -23.03
C GLY A 277 -14.36 24.13 -23.26
N TRP A 278 -13.95 23.21 -22.38
CA TRP A 278 -14.35 21.81 -22.32
C TRP A 278 -15.11 21.55 -21.01
N HIS A 279 -15.90 20.48 -20.97
CA HIS A 279 -16.63 20.05 -19.77
C HIS A 279 -16.56 18.54 -19.59
N THR A 280 -16.49 18.09 -18.34
CA THR A 280 -16.48 16.65 -18.02
C THR A 280 -17.87 16.05 -18.27
N VAL A 281 -17.90 15.01 -19.10
CA VAL A 281 -19.11 14.31 -19.54
C VAL A 281 -19.36 13.06 -18.70
N SER A 282 -18.31 12.29 -18.41
CA SER A 282 -18.43 11.07 -17.60
C SER A 282 -17.15 10.80 -16.81
N GLN A 283 -17.31 10.30 -15.59
CA GLN A 283 -16.22 9.88 -14.72
C GLN A 283 -16.40 8.42 -14.35
N GLN A 284 -15.34 7.61 -14.41
CA GLN A 284 -15.39 6.18 -14.13
C GLN A 284 -14.19 5.73 -13.29
N LEU A 285 -14.37 4.63 -12.56
CA LEU A 285 -13.32 3.95 -11.82
C LEU A 285 -13.32 2.49 -12.24
N VAL A 286 -12.17 2.00 -12.71
CA VAL A 286 -12.03 0.64 -13.26
C VAL A 286 -10.82 -0.06 -12.65
N GLY A 287 -11.00 -1.31 -12.19
CA GLY A 287 -9.91 -2.16 -11.72
C GLY A 287 -9.41 -3.13 -12.79
N VAL A 288 -8.10 -3.14 -13.08
CA VAL A 288 -7.44 -4.19 -13.89
C VAL A 288 -6.50 -4.97 -12.98
N GLY A 289 -6.88 -6.20 -12.64
CA GLY A 289 -6.16 -6.97 -11.62
C GLY A 289 -6.19 -6.27 -10.26
N LEU A 290 -5.03 -5.86 -9.76
CA LEU A 290 -4.86 -5.11 -8.50
C LEU A 290 -4.72 -3.59 -8.70
N ILE A 291 -4.71 -3.11 -9.95
CA ILE A 291 -4.45 -1.71 -10.28
C ILE A 291 -5.77 -0.99 -10.52
N LEU A 292 -5.94 0.19 -9.92
CA LEU A 292 -7.10 1.05 -10.12
C LEU A 292 -6.80 2.12 -11.18
N TYR A 293 -7.77 2.39 -12.05
CA TYR A 293 -7.74 3.44 -13.05
C TYR A 293 -8.93 4.38 -12.81
N TYR A 294 -8.64 5.68 -12.73
CA TYR A 294 -9.62 6.75 -12.70
C TYR A 294 -9.64 7.43 -14.06
N LEU A 295 -10.83 7.60 -14.62
CA LEU A 295 -11.02 8.06 -15.99
C LEU A 295 -12.01 9.23 -16.01
N ALA A 296 -11.68 10.26 -16.77
CA ALA A 296 -12.57 11.37 -17.07
C ALA A 296 -12.66 11.57 -18.59
N LEU A 297 -13.88 11.53 -19.12
CA LEU A 297 -14.19 11.92 -20.48
C LEU A 297 -14.63 13.37 -20.49
N GLU A 298 -14.03 14.16 -21.37
CA GLU A 298 -14.32 15.57 -21.55
C GLU A 298 -14.80 15.82 -22.98
N SER A 299 -15.72 16.77 -23.14
CA SER A 299 -16.18 17.23 -24.45
C SER A 299 -15.90 18.72 -24.63
N GLY A 300 -15.27 19.04 -25.75
CA GLY A 300 -14.96 20.41 -26.16
C GLY A 300 -16.07 21.07 -26.96
N THR A 301 -16.07 22.41 -26.94
CA THR A 301 -16.92 23.24 -27.82
C THR A 301 -16.60 23.08 -29.31
N ASP A 302 -15.46 22.49 -29.64
CA ASP A 302 -14.98 22.17 -30.99
C ASP A 302 -15.47 20.80 -31.50
N LYS A 303 -16.43 20.17 -30.80
CA LYS A 303 -17.01 18.86 -31.12
C LYS A 303 -15.99 17.70 -31.08
N ARG A 304 -14.92 17.83 -30.30
CA ARG A 304 -13.98 16.73 -30.01
C ARG A 304 -14.14 16.27 -28.56
N SER A 305 -13.67 15.06 -28.29
CA SER A 305 -13.63 14.50 -26.94
C SER A 305 -12.22 14.10 -26.54
N LEU A 306 -11.95 14.17 -25.24
CA LEU A 306 -10.67 13.87 -24.64
C LEU A 306 -10.91 12.93 -23.48
N LEU A 307 -10.26 11.79 -23.52
CA LEU A 307 -10.24 10.86 -22.40
C LEU A 307 -8.91 11.01 -21.67
N GLN A 308 -9.00 11.41 -20.41
CA GLN A 308 -7.90 11.43 -19.47
C GLN A 308 -8.00 10.24 -18.52
N MET A 309 -6.85 9.68 -18.17
CA MET A 309 -6.77 8.51 -17.32
C MET A 309 -5.61 8.62 -16.34
N MET A 310 -5.86 8.24 -15.10
CA MET A 310 -4.89 8.14 -14.02
C MET A 310 -4.85 6.70 -13.52
N LYS A 311 -3.65 6.16 -13.37
CA LYS A 311 -3.39 4.86 -12.78
C LYS A 311 -2.93 5.04 -11.34
N TYR A 312 -3.54 4.31 -10.41
CA TYR A 312 -3.08 4.28 -9.03
C TYR A 312 -1.94 3.28 -8.85
N ASN A 313 -0.81 3.77 -8.34
CA ASN A 313 0.36 2.96 -8.03
C ASN A 313 0.36 2.61 -6.53
N GLN A 314 -0.02 1.36 -6.21
CA GLN A 314 -0.11 0.85 -4.84
C GLN A 314 1.21 0.98 -4.04
N PRO A 315 2.39 0.57 -4.56
CA PRO A 315 3.67 0.72 -3.86
C PRO A 315 4.06 2.15 -3.48
N THR A 316 3.74 3.14 -4.34
CA THR A 316 4.14 4.54 -4.12
C THR A 316 3.05 5.40 -3.52
N ASP A 317 1.83 4.88 -3.41
CA ASP A 317 0.63 5.62 -2.97
C ASP A 317 0.43 6.93 -3.75
N GLN A 318 0.54 6.85 -5.08
CA GLN A 318 0.39 8.01 -5.97
C GLN A 318 -0.43 7.65 -7.21
N TRP A 319 -1.19 8.62 -7.68
CA TRP A 319 -1.81 8.56 -9.00
C TRP A 319 -0.83 9.05 -10.07
N GLN A 320 -0.72 8.28 -11.15
CA GLN A 320 0.16 8.57 -12.28
C GLN A 320 -0.69 8.80 -13.53
N GLU A 321 -0.42 9.89 -14.26
CA GLU A 321 -1.06 10.14 -15.57
C GLU A 321 -0.67 9.03 -16.56
N CYS A 322 -1.68 8.51 -17.26
CA CYS A 322 -1.50 7.62 -18.41
C CYS A 322 -1.62 8.40 -19.71
N SER A 323 -1.24 7.78 -20.83
CA SER A 323 -1.45 8.31 -22.17
C SER A 323 -2.89 8.77 -22.39
N ARG A 324 -3.03 9.97 -22.95
CA ARG A 324 -4.34 10.58 -23.25
C ARG A 324 -4.86 10.08 -24.60
N LEU A 325 -6.18 9.96 -24.73
CA LEU A 325 -6.83 9.60 -25.99
C LEU A 325 -7.68 10.78 -26.48
N ILE A 326 -7.34 11.30 -27.66
CA ILE A 326 -8.11 12.35 -28.34
C ILE A 326 -9.04 11.65 -29.34
N LEU A 327 -10.31 12.01 -29.29
CA LEU A 327 -11.36 11.50 -30.17
C LEU A 327 -11.82 12.64 -31.07
N ASP A 328 -11.91 12.36 -32.37
CA ASP A 328 -12.25 13.37 -33.37
C ASP A 328 -13.76 13.73 -33.38
N GLN A 329 -14.55 13.07 -32.53
CA GLN A 329 -15.98 13.29 -32.37
C GLN A 329 -16.35 13.59 -30.91
N ALA A 330 -17.41 14.37 -30.71
CA ALA A 330 -17.96 14.66 -29.41
C ALA A 330 -18.80 13.47 -28.93
N LEU A 331 -18.29 12.79 -27.92
CA LEU A 331 -18.99 11.72 -27.22
C LEU A 331 -19.75 12.27 -26.02
N TYR A 332 -21.01 11.86 -25.90
CA TYR A 332 -21.86 12.13 -24.74
C TYR A 332 -21.75 11.05 -23.66
N ARG A 333 -21.14 9.90 -23.99
CA ARG A 333 -20.92 8.78 -23.07
C ARG A 333 -19.85 7.85 -23.62
N ILE A 334 -19.16 7.18 -22.72
CA ILE A 334 -18.29 6.05 -23.03
C ILE A 334 -18.45 4.98 -21.96
N VAL A 335 -18.21 3.72 -22.30
CA VAL A 335 -18.23 2.60 -21.38
C VAL A 335 -16.81 2.02 -21.32
N ALA A 336 -16.14 2.12 -20.17
CA ALA A 336 -14.77 1.63 -19.98
C ALA A 336 -14.72 0.40 -19.05
N LEU A 337 -14.21 -0.73 -19.52
CA LEU A 337 -14.14 -1.98 -18.75
C LEU A 337 -12.82 -2.73 -18.89
N PRO A 338 -12.46 -3.59 -17.92
CA PRO A 338 -11.35 -4.51 -18.07
C PRO A 338 -11.80 -5.75 -18.84
N CYS A 339 -10.98 -6.22 -19.78
CA CYS A 339 -11.12 -7.55 -20.38
C CYS A 339 -9.72 -8.18 -20.52
N GLY A 340 -9.47 -9.21 -19.71
CA GLY A 340 -8.12 -9.76 -19.55
C GLY A 340 -7.14 -8.74 -18.95
N PRO A 341 -5.93 -8.56 -19.52
CA PRO A 341 -4.95 -7.59 -19.02
C PRO A 341 -5.16 -6.16 -19.59
N HIS A 342 -6.16 -5.95 -20.43
CA HIS A 342 -6.37 -4.69 -21.16
C HIS A 342 -7.62 -3.95 -20.67
N LEU A 343 -7.65 -2.63 -20.92
CA LEU A 343 -8.86 -1.82 -20.79
C LEU A 343 -9.48 -1.59 -22.16
N TYR A 344 -10.80 -1.73 -22.24
CA TYR A 344 -11.58 -1.47 -23.44
C TYR A 344 -12.51 -0.29 -23.20
N PHE A 345 -12.63 0.53 -24.23
CA PHE A 345 -13.41 1.75 -24.27
C PHE A 345 -14.35 1.65 -25.44
N LEU A 346 -15.64 1.66 -25.15
CA LEU A 346 -16.69 1.42 -26.13
C LEU A 346 -17.61 2.62 -26.18
N SER A 347 -17.85 3.11 -27.38
CA SER A 347 -18.89 4.08 -27.71
C SER A 347 -19.72 3.53 -28.88
N ASP A 348 -20.75 4.27 -29.28
CA ASP A 348 -21.59 3.93 -30.43
C ASP A 348 -20.87 4.08 -31.79
N ILE A 349 -19.67 4.69 -31.80
CA ILE A 349 -18.92 5.01 -33.02
C ILE A 349 -17.46 4.51 -33.02
N GLU A 350 -16.82 4.42 -31.86
CA GLU A 350 -15.38 4.16 -31.72
C GLU A 350 -15.11 3.16 -30.59
N VAL A 351 -14.13 2.28 -30.82
CA VAL A 351 -13.66 1.31 -29.83
C VAL A 351 -12.15 1.43 -29.71
N HIS A 352 -11.67 1.54 -28.48
CA HIS A 352 -10.24 1.62 -28.19
C HIS A 352 -9.84 0.63 -27.10
N ARG A 353 -8.68 0.00 -27.30
CA ARG A 353 -8.01 -0.85 -26.32
C ARG A 353 -6.77 -0.13 -25.79
N TYR A 354 -6.64 -0.07 -24.48
CA TYR A 354 -5.45 0.43 -23.81
C TYR A 354 -4.62 -0.74 -23.26
N ASP A 355 -3.31 -0.70 -23.52
CA ASP A 355 -2.33 -1.65 -22.98
C ASP A 355 -1.57 -1.02 -21.79
N PRO A 356 -1.85 -1.46 -20.55
CA PRO A 356 -1.18 -0.96 -19.35
C PRO A 356 0.34 -1.18 -19.29
N SER A 357 0.89 -2.13 -20.04
CA SER A 357 2.31 -2.46 -20.03
C SER A 357 3.14 -1.52 -20.90
N GLN A 358 2.53 -0.98 -21.95
CA GLN A 358 3.16 -0.10 -22.93
C GLN A 358 2.69 1.35 -22.82
N ASP A 359 1.68 1.62 -21.99
CA ASP A 359 1.02 2.93 -21.85
C ASP A 359 0.59 3.50 -23.22
N CYS A 360 -0.13 2.68 -24.00
CA CYS A 360 -0.50 3.02 -25.37
C CYS A 360 -1.94 2.63 -25.72
N TRP A 361 -2.50 3.32 -26.71
CA TRP A 361 -3.85 3.14 -27.23
C TRP A 361 -3.84 2.46 -28.60
N ILE A 362 -4.76 1.54 -28.79
CA ILE A 362 -4.96 0.79 -30.03
C ILE A 362 -6.42 0.94 -30.44
N SER A 363 -6.67 1.40 -31.66
CA SER A 363 -8.03 1.46 -32.22
C SER A 363 -8.49 0.06 -32.63
N CYS A 364 -9.74 -0.25 -32.31
CA CYS A 364 -10.39 -1.52 -32.59
C CYS A 364 -11.55 -1.34 -33.57
N THR A 365 -12.09 -2.45 -34.07
CA THR A 365 -13.20 -2.43 -35.02
C THR A 365 -14.45 -1.79 -34.37
N PRO A 366 -15.02 -0.74 -34.98
CA PRO A 366 -16.21 -0.06 -34.46
C PRO A 366 -17.48 -0.92 -34.61
N PRO A 367 -18.53 -0.68 -33.81
CA PRO A 367 -19.78 -1.43 -33.90
C PRO A 367 -20.45 -1.27 -35.27
N MET A 368 -21.04 -2.36 -35.78
CA MET A 368 -21.71 -2.38 -37.09
C MET A 368 -23.04 -1.61 -37.10
N VAL A 369 -23.65 -1.42 -35.93
CA VAL A 369 -24.93 -0.75 -35.72
C VAL A 369 -24.70 0.35 -34.70
N GLN A 370 -25.28 1.53 -34.94
CA GLN A 370 -25.21 2.64 -34.01
C GLN A 370 -26.13 2.35 -32.81
N THR A 371 -25.54 1.76 -31.77
CA THR A 371 -26.19 1.48 -30.49
C THR A 371 -25.54 2.34 -29.42
N ASP A 372 -26.33 3.22 -28.79
CA ASP A 372 -25.89 4.04 -27.65
C ASP A 372 -25.65 3.15 -26.43
N PHE A 373 -24.42 2.64 -26.30
CA PHE A 373 -24.04 1.69 -25.27
C PHE A 373 -24.14 2.33 -23.88
N TRP A 374 -25.04 1.78 -23.07
CA TRP A 374 -25.29 2.25 -21.71
C TRP A 374 -24.50 1.45 -20.68
N THR A 375 -24.34 0.15 -20.92
CA THR A 375 -23.67 -0.79 -20.02
C THR A 375 -22.90 -1.83 -20.83
N ALA A 376 -21.79 -2.31 -20.29
CA ALA A 376 -21.05 -3.43 -20.86
C ALA A 376 -20.44 -4.30 -19.76
N VAL A 377 -20.15 -5.56 -20.05
CA VAL A 377 -19.45 -6.47 -19.14
C VAL A 377 -18.62 -7.49 -19.92
N ALA A 378 -17.43 -7.82 -19.41
CA ALA A 378 -16.58 -8.85 -20.00
C ALA A 378 -16.91 -10.23 -19.38
N MET A 379 -17.01 -11.24 -20.23
CA MET A 379 -17.09 -12.65 -19.82
C MET A 379 -16.14 -13.47 -20.69
N GLY A 380 -14.99 -13.85 -20.12
CA GLY A 380 -13.92 -14.47 -20.90
C GLY A 380 -13.25 -13.45 -21.83
N THR A 381 -13.25 -13.75 -23.13
CA THR A 381 -12.70 -12.90 -24.20
C THR A 381 -13.78 -12.08 -24.93
N GLU A 382 -15.03 -12.21 -24.50
CA GLU A 382 -16.19 -11.55 -25.11
C GLU A 382 -16.66 -10.39 -24.21
N ILE A 383 -16.94 -9.25 -24.83
CA ILE A 383 -17.53 -8.08 -24.18
C ILE A 383 -18.98 -7.96 -24.63
N PHE A 384 -19.91 -8.03 -23.68
CA PHE A 384 -21.34 -7.89 -23.89
C PHE A 384 -21.74 -6.45 -23.64
N CYS A 385 -22.47 -5.84 -24.55
CA CYS A 385 -22.90 -4.45 -24.50
C CYS A 385 -24.41 -4.33 -24.71
N ALA A 386 -25.05 -3.44 -23.97
CA ALA A 386 -26.47 -3.13 -24.14
C ALA A 386 -26.71 -1.62 -24.05
N GLY A 387 -27.68 -1.13 -24.82
CA GLY A 387 -28.16 0.25 -24.71
C GLY A 387 -29.15 0.43 -23.57
N MET A 388 -29.49 1.68 -23.24
CA MET A 388 -30.38 2.04 -22.12
C MET A 388 -31.75 1.36 -22.22
N ARG A 389 -32.28 1.22 -23.44
CA ARG A 389 -33.58 0.61 -23.73
C ARG A 389 -33.49 -0.89 -24.05
N VAL A 390 -32.27 -1.43 -24.09
CA VAL A 390 -31.98 -2.85 -24.36
C VAL A 390 -32.74 -3.41 -25.57
N THR A 391 -32.89 -2.61 -26.62
CA THR A 391 -33.50 -3.04 -27.88
C THR A 391 -32.66 -4.11 -28.58
N GLN A 392 -31.35 -4.04 -28.37
CA GLN A 392 -30.35 -4.94 -28.95
C GLN A 392 -29.25 -5.20 -27.91
N THR A 393 -28.73 -6.43 -27.90
CA THR A 393 -27.53 -6.80 -27.14
C THR A 393 -26.43 -7.11 -28.15
N MET A 394 -25.29 -6.44 -28.02
CA MET A 394 -24.14 -6.61 -28.91
C MET A 394 -23.02 -7.33 -28.17
N VAL A 395 -22.23 -8.11 -28.90
CA VAL A 395 -21.03 -8.79 -28.39
C VAL A 395 -19.85 -8.41 -29.25
N TYR A 396 -18.79 -7.97 -28.58
CA TYR A 396 -17.50 -7.72 -29.19
C TYR A 396 -16.51 -8.79 -28.73
N ASP A 397 -15.98 -9.55 -29.69
CA ASP A 397 -14.97 -10.58 -29.46
C ASP A 397 -13.58 -9.94 -29.55
N THR A 398 -12.85 -9.98 -28.43
CA THR A 398 -11.57 -9.29 -28.30
C THR A 398 -10.39 -9.98 -28.99
N GLU A 399 -10.51 -11.27 -29.31
CA GLU A 399 -9.45 -12.04 -29.99
C GLU A 399 -9.54 -11.89 -31.51
N SER A 400 -10.76 -11.89 -32.03
CA SER A 400 -11.05 -11.76 -33.46
C SER A 400 -11.26 -10.31 -33.92
N ASP A 401 -11.37 -9.35 -32.98
CA ASP A 401 -11.68 -7.94 -33.26
C ASP A 401 -12.95 -7.81 -34.12
N SER A 402 -14.03 -8.46 -33.67
CA SER A 402 -15.27 -8.56 -34.45
C SER A 402 -16.53 -8.42 -33.59
N TRP A 403 -17.60 -7.94 -34.21
CA TRP A 403 -18.91 -7.73 -33.57
C TRP A 403 -19.93 -8.78 -33.99
N ARG A 404 -20.81 -9.14 -33.05
CA ARG A 404 -21.99 -9.99 -33.27
C ARG A 404 -23.20 -9.39 -32.54
N GLU A 405 -24.37 -9.49 -33.15
CA GLU A 405 -25.65 -9.15 -32.51
C GLU A 405 -26.25 -10.42 -31.86
N LEU A 406 -26.79 -10.27 -30.65
CA LEU A 406 -27.56 -11.30 -29.94
C LEU A 406 -29.04 -10.95 -29.93
N GLN A 407 -29.89 -11.94 -29.62
CA GLN A 407 -31.30 -11.70 -29.45
C GLN A 407 -31.58 -10.70 -28.32
N GLY A 408 -32.44 -9.72 -28.60
CA GLY A 408 -32.90 -8.74 -27.61
C GLY A 408 -33.80 -9.35 -26.53
N LEU A 409 -34.13 -8.56 -25.51
CA LEU A 409 -35.10 -8.96 -24.49
C LEU A 409 -36.49 -9.20 -25.10
N PRO A 410 -37.30 -10.11 -24.52
CA PRO A 410 -38.69 -10.30 -24.92
C PRO A 410 -39.52 -9.02 -24.71
N ASP A 411 -40.48 -8.72 -25.59
CA ASP A 411 -41.40 -7.56 -25.54
C ASP A 411 -40.75 -6.15 -25.43
N PRO A 412 -39.86 -5.77 -26.37
CA PRO A 412 -39.17 -4.47 -26.36
C PRO A 412 -40.11 -3.25 -26.42
N GLU A 413 -41.33 -3.41 -26.95
CA GLU A 413 -42.33 -2.33 -27.03
C GLU A 413 -42.86 -1.90 -25.65
N ASN A 414 -42.95 -2.82 -24.67
CA ASN A 414 -43.35 -2.48 -23.30
C ASN A 414 -42.28 -1.64 -22.59
N PHE A 415 -41.00 -1.91 -22.87
CA PHE A 415 -39.89 -1.18 -22.26
C PHE A 415 -39.68 0.23 -22.86
N TYR A 416 -40.29 0.53 -24.01
CA TYR A 416 -40.15 1.82 -24.69
C TYR A 416 -40.71 3.00 -23.88
N ASN A 417 -41.73 2.75 -23.03
CA ASN A 417 -42.39 3.76 -22.20
C ASN A 417 -42.07 3.66 -20.70
N ILE A 418 -41.37 2.59 -20.25
CA ILE A 418 -41.27 2.23 -18.83
C ILE A 418 -39.81 2.01 -18.37
N CYS A 419 -38.89 1.57 -19.24
CA CYS A 419 -37.51 1.29 -18.81
C CYS A 419 -36.67 2.57 -18.68
N ILE A 420 -36.14 2.83 -17.49
CA ILE A 420 -35.29 4.00 -17.19
C ILE A 420 -33.81 3.63 -17.16
N SER A 421 -33.43 2.39 -16.85
CA SER A 421 -32.02 1.99 -16.88
C SER A 421 -31.80 0.48 -16.94
N ALA A 422 -30.69 0.09 -17.57
CA ALA A 422 -30.27 -1.30 -17.71
C ALA A 422 -28.81 -1.49 -17.28
N GLN A 423 -28.50 -2.62 -16.66
CA GLN A 423 -27.15 -2.90 -16.15
C GLN A 423 -26.76 -4.36 -16.35
N LEU A 424 -25.71 -4.59 -17.14
CA LEU A 424 -25.13 -5.91 -17.36
C LEU A 424 -24.17 -6.29 -16.23
N PHE A 425 -24.21 -7.55 -15.83
CA PHE A 425 -23.26 -8.12 -14.89
C PHE A 425 -23.05 -9.62 -15.16
N VAL A 426 -21.91 -10.14 -14.73
CA VAL A 426 -21.59 -11.57 -14.83
C VAL A 426 -21.60 -12.15 -13.43
N LEU A 427 -22.37 -13.22 -13.24
CA LEU A 427 -22.46 -13.95 -11.99
C LEU A 427 -22.36 -15.44 -12.29
N GLU A 428 -21.50 -16.17 -11.58
CA GLU A 428 -21.30 -17.62 -11.77
C GLU A 428 -21.03 -18.00 -13.24
N ASN A 429 -20.29 -17.16 -13.98
CA ASN A 429 -20.00 -17.31 -15.41
C ASN A 429 -21.25 -17.34 -16.31
N GLN A 430 -22.32 -16.67 -15.89
CA GLN A 430 -23.53 -16.42 -16.66
C GLN A 430 -23.78 -14.92 -16.77
N LEU A 431 -24.26 -14.51 -17.95
CA LEU A 431 -24.59 -13.12 -18.25
C LEU A 431 -25.98 -12.82 -17.70
N HIS A 432 -26.08 -11.71 -16.96
CA HIS A 432 -27.33 -11.22 -16.40
C HIS A 432 -27.51 -9.74 -16.73
N ILE A 433 -28.76 -9.29 -16.74
CA ILE A 433 -29.12 -7.88 -16.86
C ILE A 433 -30.15 -7.52 -15.80
N LEU A 434 -29.91 -6.41 -15.11
CA LEU A 434 -30.85 -5.80 -14.16
C LEU A 434 -31.50 -4.60 -14.84
N LEU A 435 -32.83 -4.59 -14.87
CA LEU A 435 -33.64 -3.52 -15.43
C LEU A 435 -34.37 -2.78 -14.31
N LYS A 436 -34.37 -1.44 -14.37
CA LYS A 436 -35.24 -0.59 -13.56
C LYS A 436 -36.35 -0.05 -14.46
N THR A 437 -37.58 -0.40 -14.14
CA THR A 437 -38.79 0.06 -14.82
C THR A 437 -39.55 1.01 -13.91
N ASP A 438 -40.04 2.12 -14.44
CA ASP A 438 -40.86 3.11 -13.73
C ASP A 438 -42.01 3.51 -14.65
N ASP A 439 -43.25 3.38 -14.17
CA ASP A 439 -44.43 3.83 -14.89
C ASP A 439 -44.70 5.29 -14.52
N PHE A 440 -44.44 6.20 -15.46
CA PHE A 440 -44.59 7.64 -15.26
C PHE A 440 -46.02 8.08 -14.93
N ASP A 441 -47.03 7.23 -15.19
CA ASP A 441 -48.44 7.53 -14.93
C ASP A 441 -48.88 7.06 -13.52
N ILE A 442 -48.06 6.29 -12.79
CA ILE A 442 -48.38 5.72 -11.48
C ILE A 442 -47.28 6.09 -10.47
N GLU A 443 -47.62 6.88 -9.43
CA GLU A 443 -46.71 7.13 -8.31
C GLU A 443 -46.31 5.83 -7.59
N ASP A 444 -45.02 5.67 -7.28
CA ASP A 444 -44.40 4.50 -6.62
C ASP A 444 -44.48 3.17 -7.41
N SER A 445 -44.46 3.21 -8.74
CA SER A 445 -44.52 2.03 -9.63
C SER A 445 -43.18 1.37 -9.96
N THR A 446 -42.08 1.81 -9.34
CA THR A 446 -40.74 1.31 -9.66
C THR A 446 -40.62 -0.20 -9.42
N GLU A 447 -40.32 -0.94 -10.48
CA GLU A 447 -40.09 -2.39 -10.48
C GLU A 447 -38.67 -2.72 -10.96
N TYR A 448 -38.13 -3.83 -10.45
CA TYR A 448 -36.80 -4.31 -10.80
C TYR A 448 -36.88 -5.72 -11.35
N LEU A 449 -36.50 -5.88 -12.61
CA LEU A 449 -36.53 -7.17 -13.31
C LEU A 449 -35.09 -7.64 -13.54
N VAL A 450 -34.84 -8.93 -13.33
CA VAL A 450 -33.54 -9.54 -13.59
C VAL A 450 -33.70 -10.62 -14.65
N TYR A 451 -32.95 -10.51 -15.75
CA TYR A 451 -32.90 -11.56 -16.76
C TYR A 451 -31.53 -12.23 -16.76
N VAL A 452 -31.52 -13.53 -17.06
CA VAL A 452 -30.33 -14.33 -17.34
C VAL A 452 -30.33 -14.73 -18.81
N TYR A 453 -29.18 -14.61 -19.46
CA TYR A 453 -29.05 -14.99 -20.87
C TYR A 453 -28.65 -16.46 -21.01
N ASP A 454 -29.47 -17.23 -21.72
CA ASP A 454 -29.21 -18.61 -22.08
C ASP A 454 -28.49 -18.66 -23.43
N ARG A 455 -27.18 -18.91 -23.39
CA ARG A 455 -26.34 -19.04 -24.59
C ARG A 455 -26.78 -20.18 -25.52
N SER A 456 -27.40 -21.24 -25.00
CA SER A 456 -27.80 -22.39 -25.82
C SER A 456 -29.07 -22.14 -26.62
N ALA A 457 -29.96 -21.33 -26.07
CA ALA A 457 -31.20 -20.92 -26.70
C ALA A 457 -31.09 -19.58 -27.44
N ASP A 458 -29.98 -18.85 -27.26
CA ASP A 458 -29.82 -17.44 -27.67
C ASP A 458 -30.98 -16.57 -27.19
N ALA A 459 -31.38 -16.72 -25.92
CA ALA A 459 -32.57 -16.09 -25.39
C ALA A 459 -32.40 -15.60 -23.95
N TRP A 460 -33.05 -14.50 -23.62
CA TRP A 460 -33.15 -14.00 -22.26
C TRP A 460 -34.31 -14.66 -21.51
N ARG A 461 -34.05 -15.09 -20.28
CA ARG A 461 -35.05 -15.64 -19.37
C ARG A 461 -35.15 -14.79 -18.12
N GLU A 462 -36.36 -14.39 -17.75
CA GLU A 462 -36.62 -13.68 -16.50
C GLU A 462 -36.34 -14.58 -15.29
N LEU A 463 -35.70 -14.03 -14.27
CA LEU A 463 -35.59 -14.60 -12.94
C LEU A 463 -36.62 -13.89 -12.07
N GLU A 464 -37.54 -14.64 -11.46
CA GLU A 464 -38.52 -14.12 -10.48
C GLU A 464 -37.81 -13.70 -9.18
N ALA A 465 -36.96 -12.68 -9.26
CA ALA A 465 -36.10 -12.20 -8.20
C ALA A 465 -36.76 -10.98 -7.55
N THR A 466 -37.49 -11.17 -6.45
CA THR A 466 -38.06 -10.05 -5.68
C THR A 466 -36.96 -9.27 -4.96
N LEU A 467 -36.53 -8.16 -5.55
CA LEU A 467 -35.71 -7.16 -4.87
C LEU A 467 -36.56 -6.41 -3.83
N PRO A 468 -35.98 -5.97 -2.69
CA PRO A 468 -36.70 -5.12 -1.76
C PRO A 468 -37.21 -3.85 -2.47
N ALA A 469 -38.44 -3.41 -2.16
CA ALA A 469 -38.97 -2.14 -2.67
C ALA A 469 -38.20 -0.95 -2.05
N GLU A 470 -37.06 -0.61 -2.65
CA GLU A 470 -36.25 0.56 -2.33
C GLU A 470 -35.83 1.25 -3.64
N ASP A 471 -35.64 2.56 -3.58
CA ASP A 471 -35.25 3.35 -4.75
C ASP A 471 -33.74 3.24 -4.97
N TYR A 472 -33.35 2.26 -5.79
CA TYR A 472 -31.97 2.04 -6.23
C TYR A 472 -31.64 3.07 -7.32
N THR A 473 -30.60 3.88 -7.11
CA THR A 473 -30.04 4.74 -8.16
C THR A 473 -28.71 4.17 -8.65
N GLN A 474 -28.59 4.11 -9.97
CA GLN A 474 -27.40 3.63 -10.65
C GLN A 474 -26.52 4.84 -11.03
N TYR A 475 -25.76 5.39 -10.07
CA TYR A 475 -24.74 6.41 -10.39
C TYR A 475 -23.47 5.82 -11.01
N SER A 476 -23.28 4.50 -10.93
CA SER A 476 -22.16 3.79 -11.55
C SER A 476 -22.69 2.78 -12.58
N PRO A 477 -22.25 2.83 -13.86
CA PRO A 477 -22.61 1.83 -14.88
C PRO A 477 -22.07 0.42 -14.56
N TRP A 478 -21.30 0.26 -13.48
CA TRP A 478 -20.65 -0.98 -13.08
C TRP A 478 -21.29 -1.57 -11.82
N CYS A 479 -21.89 -2.76 -11.98
CA CYS A 479 -22.19 -3.68 -10.88
C CYS A 479 -21.05 -4.71 -10.88
N PRO A 480 -19.89 -4.42 -10.30
CA PRO A 480 -18.89 -5.46 -10.16
C PRO A 480 -19.47 -6.59 -9.30
N ALA A 481 -19.39 -7.83 -9.78
CA ALA A 481 -19.60 -8.98 -8.91
C ALA A 481 -18.49 -8.97 -7.85
N ALA A 482 -18.86 -8.97 -6.57
CA ALA A 482 -17.94 -9.19 -5.47
C ALA A 482 -17.89 -10.71 -5.24
N PRO A 483 -16.81 -11.40 -5.63
CA PRO A 483 -16.81 -12.85 -5.62
C PRO A 483 -17.09 -13.46 -4.23
N LYS A 484 -16.54 -12.97 -3.11
CA LYS A 484 -16.56 -13.75 -1.84
C LYS A 484 -16.47 -12.92 -0.55
N ILE A 485 -17.60 -12.67 0.14
CA ILE A 485 -17.60 -11.99 1.45
C ILE A 485 -17.55 -13.00 2.61
N GLY A 486 -16.52 -12.93 3.46
CA GLY A 486 -16.28 -13.85 4.59
C GLY A 486 -16.07 -13.16 5.96
N ARG A 487 -16.94 -13.54 6.92
CA ARG A 487 -17.22 -13.18 8.34
C ARG A 487 -16.22 -12.39 9.26
N LEU A 488 -16.86 -11.43 9.94
CA LEU A 488 -16.50 -10.55 11.07
C LEU A 488 -15.94 -11.12 12.39
N LEU A 489 -15.54 -12.40 12.45
CA LEU A 489 -15.29 -13.08 13.75
C LEU A 489 -13.81 -13.22 14.14
N GLN A 490 -12.86 -12.67 13.38
CA GLN A 490 -11.42 -12.80 13.68
C GLN A 490 -10.90 -11.79 14.73
N CYS A 491 -11.58 -10.67 14.95
CA CYS A 491 -11.09 -9.56 15.78
C CYS A 491 -10.99 -9.90 17.29
N PHE A 492 -11.73 -10.92 17.74
CA PHE A 492 -11.74 -11.41 19.12
C PHE A 492 -10.97 -12.72 19.31
N SER A 493 -10.18 -13.15 18.31
CA SER A 493 -9.44 -14.40 18.40
C SER A 493 -8.30 -14.29 19.41
N ALA A 494 -8.47 -14.96 20.54
CA ALA A 494 -7.42 -15.12 21.54
C ALA A 494 -6.15 -15.69 20.90
N TYR A 495 -6.27 -16.63 19.96
CA TYR A 495 -5.13 -17.25 19.28
C TYR A 495 -4.30 -16.26 18.46
N SER A 496 -4.92 -15.42 17.62
CA SER A 496 -4.17 -14.45 16.80
C SER A 496 -3.57 -13.33 17.66
N ASN A 497 -4.27 -12.92 18.71
CA ASN A 497 -3.79 -11.89 19.62
C ASN A 497 -2.65 -12.42 20.49
N THR A 498 -2.74 -13.66 20.98
CA THR A 498 -1.63 -14.34 21.68
C THR A 498 -0.43 -14.55 20.77
N LYS A 499 -0.63 -14.88 19.49
CA LYS A 499 0.47 -15.00 18.52
C LYS A 499 1.20 -13.68 18.30
N LYS A 500 0.50 -12.54 18.31
CA LYS A 500 1.10 -11.19 18.26
C LYS A 500 1.84 -10.82 19.54
N VAL A 501 1.30 -11.18 20.70
CA VAL A 501 1.94 -10.92 22.01
C VAL A 501 3.20 -11.75 22.19
N LEU A 502 3.25 -12.95 21.62
CA LEU A 502 4.40 -13.85 21.61
C LEU A 502 5.32 -13.63 20.39
N ASP A 503 5.03 -12.62 19.56
CA ASP A 503 5.86 -12.26 18.41
C ASP A 503 7.16 -11.61 18.89
N THR A 504 8.29 -12.16 18.48
CA THR A 504 9.63 -11.69 18.85
C THR A 504 10.31 -10.91 17.72
N HIS A 505 9.57 -10.55 16.66
CA HIS A 505 10.10 -9.84 15.51
C HIS A 505 10.69 -8.47 15.89
N GLN A 506 11.90 -8.20 15.43
CA GLN A 506 12.70 -7.02 15.80
C GLN A 506 12.34 -5.80 14.94
N LEU A 507 12.18 -4.63 15.56
CA LEU A 507 11.96 -3.34 14.87
C LEU A 507 13.20 -2.44 15.03
N PRO A 508 13.68 -1.73 13.99
CA PRO A 508 14.89 -0.92 14.07
C PRO A 508 14.80 0.19 15.14
N GLY A 509 15.77 0.24 16.06
CA GLY A 509 15.92 1.33 17.05
C GLY A 509 15.64 0.99 18.52
N GLN A 510 15.26 -0.24 18.86
CA GLN A 510 15.04 -0.66 20.26
C GLN A 510 16.35 -1.02 20.99
N LEU A 511 16.41 -0.74 22.30
CA LEU A 511 17.55 -1.06 23.18
C LEU A 511 17.40 -2.47 23.79
N TYR A 512 17.54 -3.50 22.94
CA TYR A 512 17.19 -4.90 23.24
C TYR A 512 17.84 -5.50 24.50
N MET A 513 19.06 -5.07 24.84
CA MET A 513 19.77 -5.55 26.03
C MET A 513 19.02 -5.19 27.32
N LEU A 514 18.30 -4.07 27.33
CA LEU A 514 17.53 -3.61 28.48
C LEU A 514 16.21 -4.39 28.61
N ASP A 515 15.56 -4.75 27.50
CA ASP A 515 14.32 -5.53 27.53
C ASP A 515 14.56 -6.95 28.04
N GLY A 516 15.67 -7.58 27.64
CA GLY A 516 16.11 -8.86 28.21
C GLY A 516 16.37 -8.78 29.73
N LEU A 517 17.04 -7.72 30.19
CA LEU A 517 17.27 -7.49 31.62
C LEU A 517 15.97 -7.23 32.40
N ARG A 518 14.95 -6.63 31.77
CA ARG A 518 13.63 -6.41 32.38
C ARG A 518 12.85 -7.70 32.54
N VAL A 519 12.91 -8.61 31.57
CA VAL A 519 12.30 -9.94 31.68
C VAL A 519 12.97 -10.75 32.79
N LEU A 520 14.30 -10.74 32.86
CA LEU A 520 15.05 -11.45 33.90
C LEU A 520 14.77 -10.89 35.31
N SER A 521 14.72 -9.57 35.46
CA SER A 521 14.37 -8.94 36.75
C SER A 521 12.91 -9.19 37.14
N ALA A 522 11.96 -9.10 36.20
CA ALA A 522 10.55 -9.43 36.45
C ALA A 522 10.37 -10.90 36.88
N LEU A 523 11.04 -11.84 36.21
CA LEU A 523 11.02 -13.26 36.61
C LEU A 523 11.62 -13.45 38.00
N TRP A 524 12.74 -12.81 38.32
CA TRP A 524 13.36 -12.89 39.65
C TRP A 524 12.45 -12.31 40.75
N ILE A 525 11.74 -11.21 40.48
CA ILE A 525 10.74 -10.64 41.40
C ILE A 525 9.59 -11.64 41.63
N ILE A 526 9.06 -12.25 40.56
CA ILE A 526 7.99 -13.24 40.65
C ILE A 526 8.46 -14.45 41.48
N PHE A 527 9.66 -14.98 41.22
CA PHE A 527 10.20 -16.10 41.98
C PHE A 527 10.44 -15.76 43.46
N GLY A 528 11.00 -14.59 43.76
CA GLY A 528 11.20 -14.14 45.16
C GLY A 528 9.88 -14.02 45.93
N HIS A 529 8.85 -13.44 45.32
CA HIS A 529 7.53 -13.33 45.93
C HIS A 529 6.80 -14.67 46.09
N MET A 530 6.99 -15.63 45.17
CA MET A 530 6.45 -16.98 45.32
C MET A 530 7.06 -17.71 46.53
N ASP A 531 8.36 -17.58 46.75
CA ASP A 531 9.05 -18.22 47.90
C ASP A 531 8.68 -17.57 49.23
N LEU A 532 8.57 -16.23 49.27
CA LEU A 532 8.17 -15.49 50.47
C LEU A 532 6.73 -15.82 50.90
N TYR A 533 5.82 -16.03 49.94
CA TYR A 533 4.46 -16.47 50.23
C TYR A 533 4.40 -17.94 50.65
N ALA A 534 5.24 -18.80 50.06
CA ALA A 534 5.37 -20.19 50.48
C ALA A 534 5.89 -20.31 51.92
N ASP A 535 6.86 -19.48 52.31
CA ASP A 535 7.40 -19.42 53.67
C ASP A 535 6.43 -18.75 54.67
N ALA A 536 5.62 -17.78 54.23
CA ALA A 536 4.55 -17.20 55.06
C ALA A 536 3.35 -18.14 55.24
N ALA A 537 3.06 -18.98 54.24
CA ALA A 537 1.99 -19.98 54.29
C ALA A 537 2.42 -21.27 55.01
N ALA A 538 3.71 -21.62 54.95
CA ALA A 538 4.30 -22.66 55.77
C ALA A 538 4.50 -22.10 57.18
N ASN A 539 3.65 -22.48 58.15
CA ASN A 539 3.93 -22.27 59.56
C ASN A 539 5.18 -23.08 59.96
N ILE A 540 6.39 -22.61 59.60
CA ILE A 540 7.66 -23.26 59.93
C ILE A 540 7.90 -23.03 61.44
N GLY A 541 7.24 -23.85 62.25
CA GLY A 541 7.42 -23.89 63.71
C GLY A 541 8.79 -24.44 64.14
N ASN A 542 9.65 -24.83 63.19
CA ASN A 542 10.93 -25.45 63.47
C ASN A 542 12.09 -24.62 62.91
N ARG A 543 12.66 -23.77 63.77
CA ARG A 543 13.79 -22.87 63.48
C ARG A 543 15.02 -23.57 62.88
N SER A 544 15.16 -24.88 63.12
CA SER A 544 16.28 -25.68 62.60
C SER A 544 16.21 -25.92 61.09
N GLU A 545 15.02 -25.97 60.50
CA GLU A 545 14.83 -26.25 59.07
C GLU A 545 15.09 -24.99 58.23
N PHE A 546 14.68 -23.82 58.76
CA PHE A 546 15.05 -22.51 58.21
C PHE A 546 16.57 -22.26 58.25
N ASP A 547 17.26 -22.68 59.31
CA ASP A 547 18.73 -22.51 59.45
C ASP A 547 19.53 -23.41 58.48
N VAL A 548 18.95 -24.51 58.01
CA VAL A 548 19.55 -25.36 56.97
C VAL A 548 19.34 -24.75 55.58
N ARG A 549 18.12 -24.30 55.29
CA ARG A 549 17.76 -23.69 54.01
C ARG A 549 18.48 -22.36 53.77
N SER A 550 18.62 -21.53 54.81
CA SER A 550 19.33 -20.23 54.73
C SER A 550 20.85 -20.35 54.50
N ARG A 551 21.43 -21.53 54.73
CA ARG A 551 22.86 -21.80 54.44
C ARG A 551 23.12 -22.19 52.99
N GLU A 552 22.08 -22.44 52.19
CA GLU A 552 22.24 -22.74 50.78
C GLU A 552 22.50 -21.45 49.98
N ARG A 553 23.54 -21.45 49.16
CA ARG A 553 24.02 -20.22 48.48
C ARG A 553 22.99 -19.57 47.55
N TRP A 554 22.01 -20.33 47.05
CA TRP A 554 20.94 -19.81 46.20
C TRP A 554 19.83 -19.11 47.00
N PHE A 555 19.68 -19.44 48.30
CA PHE A 555 18.73 -18.78 49.19
C PHE A 555 19.08 -17.29 49.35
N ALA A 556 20.38 -16.96 49.44
CA ALA A 556 20.85 -15.59 49.46
C ALA A 556 20.56 -14.81 48.15
N VAL A 557 20.47 -15.49 47.00
CA VAL A 557 20.10 -14.87 45.72
C VAL A 557 18.59 -14.62 45.67
N LEU A 558 17.79 -15.49 46.27
CA LEU A 558 16.35 -15.28 46.38
C LEU A 558 16.00 -14.20 47.41
N GLU A 559 16.65 -14.16 48.57
CA GLU A 559 16.47 -13.07 49.55
C GLU A 559 16.91 -11.71 49.01
N ALA A 560 17.80 -11.66 48.02
CA ALA A 560 18.18 -10.44 47.32
C ALA A 560 17.14 -9.96 46.28
N TYR A 561 15.92 -10.52 46.24
CA TYR A 561 14.86 -10.12 45.30
C TYR A 561 14.49 -8.63 45.42
N ASP A 562 14.65 -8.01 46.60
CA ASP A 562 14.48 -6.57 46.79
C ASP A 562 15.40 -5.76 45.87
N LEU A 563 16.63 -6.24 45.64
CA LEU A 563 17.58 -5.64 44.69
C LEU A 563 17.11 -5.78 43.24
N SER A 564 16.36 -6.84 42.93
CA SER A 564 15.74 -7.04 41.60
C SER A 564 14.58 -6.07 41.37
N VAL A 565 13.79 -5.76 42.42
CA VAL A 565 12.77 -4.71 42.36
C VAL A 565 13.42 -3.36 42.08
N ASP A 566 14.52 -3.04 42.77
CA ASP A 566 15.29 -1.81 42.52
C ASP A 566 15.83 -1.78 41.08
N ALA A 567 16.41 -2.89 40.60
CA ALA A 567 16.90 -2.99 39.22
C ALA A 567 15.76 -2.80 38.20
N PHE A 568 14.60 -3.41 38.44
CA PHE A 568 13.43 -3.27 37.56
C PHE A 568 12.89 -1.84 37.54
N LEU A 569 12.82 -1.19 38.70
CA LEU A 569 12.40 0.21 38.82
C LEU A 569 13.42 1.17 38.20
N VAL A 570 14.71 0.91 38.35
CA VAL A 570 15.79 1.70 37.73
C VAL A 570 15.76 1.54 36.20
N LEU A 571 15.58 0.32 35.69
CA LEU A 571 15.45 0.07 34.24
C LEU A 571 14.17 0.73 33.68
N GLY A 572 13.06 0.62 34.40
CA GLY A 572 11.80 1.27 34.04
C GLY A 572 11.89 2.79 34.09
N GLY A 573 12.54 3.34 35.12
CA GLY A 573 12.80 4.76 35.29
C GLY A 573 13.77 5.29 34.23
N PHE A 574 14.82 4.53 33.90
CA PHE A 574 15.77 4.86 32.85
C PHE A 574 15.10 4.90 31.48
N LEU A 575 14.29 3.89 31.12
CA LEU A 575 13.58 3.89 29.84
C LEU A 575 12.52 4.99 29.78
N ALA A 576 11.75 5.19 30.85
CA ALA A 576 10.80 6.29 30.94
C ALA A 576 11.51 7.65 30.82
N SER A 577 12.67 7.80 31.46
CA SER A 577 13.50 9.00 31.36
C SER A 577 14.12 9.15 29.97
N HIS A 578 14.53 8.06 29.33
CA HIS A 578 15.09 8.08 27.98
C HIS A 578 14.04 8.52 26.96
N VAL A 579 12.84 7.92 27.01
CA VAL A 579 11.69 8.32 26.19
C VAL A 579 11.26 9.74 26.52
N PHE A 580 11.27 10.14 27.80
CA PHE A 580 10.97 11.51 28.21
C PHE A 580 12.02 12.50 27.70
N LEU A 581 13.31 12.19 27.80
CA LEU A 581 14.41 13.03 27.33
C LEU A 581 14.45 13.11 25.81
N GLU A 582 14.12 12.03 25.10
CA GLU A 582 13.88 12.09 23.66
C GLU A 582 12.71 13.00 23.33
N LYS A 583 11.61 12.92 24.09
CA LYS A 583 10.45 13.83 23.95
C LYS A 583 10.79 15.28 24.32
N LEU A 584 11.68 15.51 25.28
CA LEU A 584 12.13 16.84 25.70
C LEU A 584 13.13 17.45 24.71
N LYS A 585 14.03 16.61 24.16
CA LYS A 585 14.96 16.95 23.08
C LYS A 585 14.21 17.26 21.78
N LYS A 586 13.19 16.46 21.48
CA LYS A 586 12.16 16.76 20.47
C LYS A 586 11.60 18.14 20.75
N ARG A 587 11.11 18.43 21.96
CA ARG A 587 10.50 19.73 22.32
C ARG A 587 11.43 20.95 22.44
N GLY A 588 12.72 20.84 22.08
CA GLY A 588 13.66 21.95 22.19
C GLY A 588 13.92 22.41 23.64
N GLY A 589 13.56 21.61 24.64
CA GLY A 589 13.73 21.90 26.07
C GLY A 589 12.54 22.53 26.78
N GLU A 590 11.45 22.90 26.08
CA GLU A 590 10.25 23.49 26.71
C GLU A 590 9.22 22.41 27.11
N TYR A 591 8.79 22.42 28.38
CA TYR A 591 7.82 21.45 28.93
C TYR A 591 6.87 22.13 29.94
N THR A 592 5.56 22.10 29.69
CA THR A 592 4.58 22.78 30.55
C THR A 592 4.03 21.86 31.66
N TRP A 593 3.53 22.45 32.75
CA TRP A 593 2.87 21.71 33.84
C TRP A 593 1.62 20.93 33.37
N GLN A 594 0.97 21.38 32.28
CA GLN A 594 -0.19 20.71 31.69
C GLN A 594 0.21 19.46 30.92
N ASP A 595 1.30 19.51 30.15
CA ASP A 595 1.88 18.34 29.47
C ASP A 595 2.32 17.27 30.48
N LEU A 596 2.87 17.70 31.62
CA LEU A 596 3.21 16.79 32.72
C LEU A 596 1.94 16.11 33.27
N GLY A 597 0.87 16.87 33.49
CA GLY A 597 -0.42 16.35 33.94
C GLY A 597 -1.02 15.33 32.95
N LEU A 598 -1.01 15.63 31.65
CA LEU A 598 -1.55 14.75 30.61
C LEU A 598 -0.76 13.44 30.50
N HIS A 599 0.57 13.50 30.68
CA HIS A 599 1.42 12.31 30.69
C HIS A 599 1.03 11.33 31.81
N TYR A 600 0.81 11.84 33.03
CA TYR A 600 0.36 11.02 34.15
C TYR A 600 -1.09 10.52 33.96
N LEU A 601 -1.96 11.31 33.33
CA LEU A 601 -3.35 10.91 33.03
C LEU A 601 -3.42 9.75 32.02
N HIS A 602 -2.66 9.81 30.93
CA HIS A 602 -2.58 8.70 29.95
C HIS A 602 -2.04 7.41 30.58
N ARG A 603 -1.06 7.53 31.48
CA ARG A 603 -0.52 6.39 32.23
C ARG A 603 -1.56 5.79 33.16
N TYR A 604 -2.33 6.63 33.85
CA TYR A 604 -3.46 6.19 34.66
C TYR A 604 -4.50 5.46 33.79
N TRP A 605 -4.94 6.05 32.67
CA TRP A 605 -5.94 5.43 31.80
C TRP A 605 -5.50 4.11 31.15
N ARG A 606 -4.19 3.96 30.86
CA ARG A 606 -3.63 2.71 30.31
C ARG A 606 -3.57 1.58 31.35
N LEU A 607 -3.19 1.90 32.59
CA LEU A 607 -2.96 0.89 33.65
C LEU A 607 -4.24 0.52 34.41
N THR A 608 -5.13 1.49 34.62
CA THR A 608 -6.33 1.31 35.45
C THR A 608 -7.27 0.22 34.95
N PRO A 609 -7.54 0.00 33.63
CA PRO A 609 -8.44 -1.06 33.18
C PRO A 609 -7.96 -2.47 33.53
N VAL A 610 -6.66 -2.74 33.33
CA VAL A 610 -6.05 -4.03 33.69
C VAL A 610 -6.03 -4.17 35.20
N TYR A 611 -5.61 -3.14 35.93
CA TYR A 611 -5.57 -3.17 37.39
C TYR A 611 -6.97 -3.35 38.00
N LEU A 612 -8.00 -2.72 37.42
CA LEU A 612 -9.40 -2.88 37.80
C LEU A 612 -9.88 -4.31 37.55
N PHE A 613 -9.51 -4.91 36.41
CA PHE A 613 -9.81 -6.32 36.14
C PHE A 613 -9.20 -7.23 37.21
N VAL A 614 -7.92 -7.04 37.56
CA VAL A 614 -7.29 -7.87 38.59
C VAL A 614 -7.89 -7.60 39.98
N LEU A 615 -8.23 -6.35 40.31
CA LEU A 615 -8.97 -6.01 41.53
C LEU A 615 -10.34 -6.68 41.58
N LEU A 616 -11.09 -6.72 40.47
CA LEU A 616 -12.40 -7.40 40.37
C LEU A 616 -12.28 -8.91 40.58
N VAL A 617 -11.19 -9.52 40.08
CA VAL A 617 -10.89 -10.93 40.32
C VAL A 617 -10.52 -11.19 41.79
N TYR A 618 -9.82 -10.26 42.46
CA TYR A 618 -9.34 -10.44 43.84
C TYR A 618 -10.33 -10.01 44.94
N LEU A 619 -11.22 -9.06 44.65
CA LEU A 619 -12.27 -8.53 45.54
C LEU A 619 -13.12 -9.60 46.27
N PRO A 620 -13.44 -10.76 45.67
CA PRO A 620 -14.16 -11.83 46.35
C PRO A 620 -13.36 -12.49 47.49
N PHE A 621 -12.03 -12.54 47.38
CA PHE A 621 -11.16 -13.46 48.15
C PHE A 621 -10.48 -12.82 49.38
N ASP A 622 -10.37 -11.49 49.46
CA ASP A 622 -9.75 -10.80 50.60
C ASP A 622 -10.71 -9.77 51.25
N LYS A 623 -10.88 -9.90 52.58
CA LYS A 623 -11.73 -8.99 53.38
C LYS A 623 -11.11 -7.60 53.53
N GLY A 624 -9.78 -7.47 53.51
CA GLY A 624 -9.08 -6.18 53.55
C GLY A 624 -9.31 -5.35 52.28
N CYS A 625 -9.27 -6.02 51.12
CA CYS A 625 -9.51 -5.44 49.81
C CYS A 625 -10.90 -4.77 49.68
N ARG A 626 -11.97 -5.33 50.26
CA ARG A 626 -13.33 -4.74 50.14
C ARG A 626 -13.51 -3.37 50.81
N SER A 627 -12.74 -3.07 51.85
CA SER A 627 -12.85 -1.79 52.55
C SER A 627 -12.00 -0.68 51.92
N TYR A 628 -10.95 -1.05 51.17
CA TYR A 628 -9.93 -0.14 50.65
C TYR A 628 -9.64 -0.35 49.15
N TRP A 629 -10.53 -0.97 48.39
CA TRP A 629 -10.36 -1.16 46.93
C TRP A 629 -10.20 0.17 46.20
N TRP A 630 -10.85 1.23 46.70
CA TRP A 630 -10.79 2.57 46.13
C TRP A 630 -9.41 3.22 46.32
N THR A 631 -8.68 2.91 47.41
CA THR A 631 -7.31 3.43 47.60
C THR A 631 -6.35 2.81 46.60
N ASN A 632 -6.59 1.56 46.22
CA ASN A 632 -5.90 0.87 45.14
C ASN A 632 -6.23 1.50 43.78
N LEU A 633 -7.50 1.77 43.50
CA LEU A 633 -7.93 2.45 42.26
C LEU A 633 -7.30 3.84 42.08
N LEU A 634 -7.01 4.53 43.19
CA LEU A 634 -6.37 5.84 43.20
C LEU A 634 -4.83 5.78 43.33
N TYR A 635 -4.23 4.59 43.39
CA TYR A 635 -2.78 4.38 43.59
C TYR A 635 -2.21 5.08 44.85
N ILE A 636 -3.03 5.26 45.89
CA ILE A 636 -2.64 5.87 47.17
C ILE A 636 -2.62 4.85 48.31
N ASN A 637 -2.65 3.57 47.99
CA ASN A 637 -2.66 2.46 48.96
C ASN A 637 -1.47 2.55 49.94
N ASN A 638 -0.32 3.06 49.51
CA ASN A 638 0.88 3.24 50.34
C ASN A 638 0.70 4.26 51.48
N HIS A 639 -0.27 5.17 51.40
CA HIS A 639 -0.51 6.21 52.42
C HIS A 639 -1.62 5.85 53.42
N PHE A 640 -2.48 4.89 53.08
CA PHE A 640 -3.70 4.59 53.86
C PHE A 640 -3.76 3.16 54.39
N MET A 641 -2.92 2.23 53.91
CA MET A 641 -2.88 0.85 54.40
C MET A 641 -1.72 0.63 55.37
N GLU A 642 -2.02 0.02 56.52
CA GLU A 642 -1.01 -0.60 57.40
C GLU A 642 -0.14 -1.60 56.59
N PRO A 643 1.16 -1.75 56.89
CA PRO A 643 2.10 -2.58 56.12
C PRO A 643 1.62 -4.02 55.89
N GLU A 644 0.89 -4.60 56.85
CA GLU A 644 0.38 -5.98 56.78
C GLU A 644 -0.81 -6.16 55.81
N LYS A 645 -1.39 -5.07 55.28
CA LYS A 645 -2.59 -5.09 54.40
C LYS A 645 -2.32 -4.54 53.00
N GLN A 646 -1.07 -4.19 52.68
CA GLN A 646 -0.73 -3.66 51.36
C GLN A 646 -0.77 -4.78 50.31
N MET A 647 -1.69 -4.67 49.33
CA MET A 647 -1.69 -5.51 48.13
C MET A 647 -0.55 -5.11 47.19
N LEU A 648 0.70 -5.39 47.59
CA LEU A 648 1.91 -5.16 46.78
C LEU A 648 1.89 -6.00 45.48
N PHE A 649 1.09 -7.06 45.44
CA PHE A 649 1.08 -8.10 44.40
C PHE A 649 0.43 -7.73 43.06
N LEU A 650 -0.39 -6.69 42.98
CA LEU A 650 -1.21 -6.44 41.79
C LEU A 650 -0.53 -5.55 40.73
N VAL A 651 0.50 -4.80 41.12
CA VAL A 651 1.21 -3.90 40.21
C VAL A 651 2.12 -4.69 39.25
N ILE A 652 2.73 -5.79 39.68
CA ILE A 652 3.71 -6.54 38.87
C ILE A 652 3.04 -7.33 37.74
N LEU A 653 1.88 -7.97 37.98
CA LEU A 653 1.12 -8.68 36.94
C LEU A 653 0.46 -7.73 35.94
N ALA A 654 -0.05 -6.58 36.41
CA ALA A 654 -0.60 -5.55 35.52
C ALA A 654 0.50 -4.84 34.69
N VAL A 655 1.73 -4.73 35.22
CA VAL A 655 2.87 -4.13 34.49
C VAL A 655 3.49 -5.12 33.50
N ALA A 656 3.53 -6.43 33.80
CA ALA A 656 4.02 -7.45 32.88
C ALA A 656 3.11 -7.68 31.66
N GLY A 657 1.78 -7.59 31.83
CA GLY A 657 0.81 -7.73 30.73
C GLY A 657 0.66 -6.51 29.82
N VAL A 658 1.26 -5.36 30.19
CA VAL A 658 1.13 -4.09 29.44
C VAL A 658 2.43 -3.73 28.69
N ALA A 659 3.49 -4.52 28.85
CA ALA A 659 4.84 -4.23 28.34
C ALA A 659 5.08 -4.60 26.85
N THR A 660 4.11 -5.14 26.12
CA THR A 660 4.28 -5.46 24.67
C THR A 660 3.26 -4.79 23.75
N ALA A 661 2.51 -3.81 24.25
CA ALA A 661 1.63 -2.98 23.43
C ALA A 661 2.15 -1.54 23.39
N ASP A 662 3.19 -1.28 22.61
CA ASP A 662 3.48 0.09 22.18
C ASP A 662 2.56 0.45 21.02
N ASP A 663 1.37 0.88 21.41
CA ASP A 663 0.51 1.69 20.59
C ASP A 663 1.12 3.10 20.55
N TRP A 664 1.54 3.55 19.36
CA TRP A 664 2.10 4.89 19.16
C TRP A 664 1.09 5.96 19.63
N GLN A 665 1.54 6.90 20.45
CA GLN A 665 0.76 8.03 20.94
C GLN A 665 1.29 9.36 20.36
N CYS A 666 0.37 10.14 19.81
CA CYS A 666 0.57 11.52 19.37
C CYS A 666 0.77 12.44 20.59
N THR A 667 1.67 13.43 20.49
CA THR A 667 2.00 14.29 21.63
C THR A 667 1.46 15.72 21.46
N THR A 668 1.09 16.37 22.56
CA THR A 668 0.31 17.64 22.61
C THR A 668 1.12 18.93 22.68
N SER A 669 2.41 18.99 22.29
CA SER A 669 3.12 20.28 22.25
C SER A 669 3.93 20.55 21.00
N LEU A 670 3.97 21.85 20.71
CA LEU A 670 4.70 22.54 19.67
C LEU A 670 6.13 22.79 20.17
N GLY A 671 7.11 22.13 19.55
CA GLY A 671 8.52 22.34 19.82
C GLY A 671 9.35 21.21 19.24
N GLY A 672 10.33 21.58 18.39
CA GLY A 672 11.51 20.85 17.88
C GLY A 672 11.44 19.42 17.28
N ASN A 673 12.55 19.10 16.62
CA ASN A 673 12.75 17.96 15.73
C ASN A 673 12.94 16.62 16.47
N GLN A 674 12.01 15.66 16.32
CA GLN A 674 12.22 14.24 15.94
C GLN A 674 10.85 13.49 15.86
N GLN A 675 10.59 12.78 14.75
CA GLN A 675 9.91 11.46 14.57
C GLN A 675 8.60 11.03 15.31
N PHE A 676 7.84 11.86 16.04
CA PHE A 676 6.48 11.49 16.49
C PHE A 676 5.44 12.54 16.07
N GLY A 677 4.19 12.12 15.82
CA GLY A 677 3.13 13.00 15.33
C GLY A 677 2.57 13.99 16.36
N GLN A 678 2.22 15.18 15.89
CA GLN A 678 1.72 16.33 16.65
C GLN A 678 0.21 16.53 16.45
N CYS A 679 -0.55 16.78 17.53
CA CYS A 679 -1.96 17.16 17.40
C CYS A 679 -2.06 18.62 16.96
N ALA A 680 -2.57 18.89 15.76
CA ALA A 680 -2.77 20.24 15.23
C ALA A 680 -4.12 20.35 14.49
N HIS A 681 -4.60 21.59 14.30
CA HIS A 681 -5.78 21.85 13.50
C HIS A 681 -5.54 21.32 12.07
N VAL A 682 -6.56 20.76 11.43
CA VAL A 682 -6.42 20.18 10.07
C VAL A 682 -5.73 21.16 9.11
N ASP A 683 -6.06 22.45 9.22
CA ASP A 683 -5.54 23.54 8.37
C ASP A 683 -4.09 23.94 8.68
N SER A 684 -3.53 23.44 9.78
CA SER A 684 -2.19 23.76 10.29
C SER A 684 -1.16 22.66 9.99
N CYS A 685 -1.59 21.53 9.42
CA CYS A 685 -0.71 20.44 9.06
C CYS A 685 -0.21 20.58 7.62
N PRO A 686 1.11 20.54 7.36
CA PRO A 686 1.63 20.62 6.00
C PRO A 686 1.12 19.42 5.17
N TYR A 687 0.72 19.68 3.93
CA TYR A 687 -0.14 18.87 3.05
C TYR A 687 0.34 17.44 2.65
N SER A 688 1.14 16.76 3.44
CA SER A 688 1.63 15.40 3.11
C SER A 688 1.92 14.57 4.37
N TYR A 689 0.90 14.20 5.15
CA TYR A 689 1.07 13.29 6.28
C TYR A 689 -0.15 12.40 6.53
N TYR A 690 0.10 11.15 6.92
CA TYR A 690 -0.90 10.19 7.41
C TYR A 690 -1.65 10.77 8.61
N VAL A 691 -2.97 10.82 8.52
CA VAL A 691 -3.82 11.42 9.55
C VAL A 691 -4.54 10.31 10.30
N SER A 692 -4.32 10.20 11.59
CA SER A 692 -5.02 9.24 12.43
C SER A 692 -5.87 9.91 13.51
N ASN A 693 -6.96 9.26 13.89
CA ASN A 693 -7.90 9.74 14.90
C ASN A 693 -7.41 9.56 16.36
N LYS A 694 -6.10 9.61 16.60
CA LYS A 694 -5.51 9.37 17.93
C LYS A 694 -5.34 10.64 18.81
N CYS A 695 -6.07 11.73 18.55
CA CYS A 695 -6.12 12.96 19.39
C CYS A 695 -7.54 13.22 19.93
N PRO A 696 -7.99 12.56 21.00
CA PRO A 696 -9.40 12.59 21.42
C PRO A 696 -9.84 13.85 22.19
N SER A 697 -8.89 14.69 22.64
CA SER A 697 -9.14 15.69 23.69
C SER A 697 -9.53 17.10 23.21
N TYR A 698 -9.55 17.37 21.89
CA TYR A 698 -9.63 18.75 21.37
C TYR A 698 -10.70 19.00 20.28
N GLY A 699 -11.64 18.09 20.07
CA GLY A 699 -12.71 18.24 19.07
C GLY A 699 -12.34 17.71 17.67
N ASN A 700 -13.34 17.59 16.79
CA ASN A 700 -13.22 16.89 15.49
C ASN A 700 -12.23 17.53 14.50
N ASP A 701 -11.81 18.77 14.75
CA ASP A 701 -11.01 19.56 13.83
C ASP A 701 -9.51 19.53 14.15
N ILE A 702 -9.10 18.75 15.16
CA ILE A 702 -7.70 18.59 15.59
C ILE A 702 -7.27 17.13 15.41
N LYS A 703 -6.25 16.91 14.57
CA LYS A 703 -5.78 15.58 14.16
C LYS A 703 -4.29 15.41 14.40
N CYS A 704 -3.83 14.16 14.45
CA CYS A 704 -2.42 13.84 14.66
C CYS A 704 -1.63 13.83 13.36
N CYS A 705 -0.66 14.73 13.24
CA CYS A 705 0.15 14.97 12.06
C CYS A 705 1.58 14.49 12.27
N TYR A 706 1.99 13.47 11.53
CA TYR A 706 3.32 12.86 11.62
C TYR A 706 4.38 13.69 10.92
N ASN A 707 5.65 13.37 11.18
CA ASN A 707 6.77 13.87 10.38
C ASN A 707 7.51 12.66 9.82
N CYS A 708 7.07 12.20 8.65
CA CYS A 708 7.82 11.27 7.81
C CYS A 708 8.63 12.08 6.77
N HIS A 709 9.83 12.51 7.13
CA HIS A 709 11.07 12.16 6.42
C HIS A 709 12.26 13.01 6.87
N LEU A 710 13.46 12.43 6.80
CA LEU A 710 14.64 13.17 6.34
C LEU A 710 14.28 13.82 4.99
N GLY A 711 13.85 15.09 5.00
CA GLY A 711 13.59 15.89 3.79
C GLY A 711 12.39 16.83 3.94
N GLY A 712 12.62 18.03 4.47
CA GLY A 712 11.58 18.99 4.81
C GLY A 712 10.92 19.72 3.64
N CYS A 713 9.61 19.95 3.77
CA CYS A 713 8.87 21.01 3.10
C CYS A 713 9.01 22.32 3.89
N SER A 714 9.29 23.42 3.19
CA SER A 714 9.24 24.79 3.68
C SER A 714 7.83 25.36 3.57
N THR A 715 7.40 26.08 4.60
CA THR A 715 6.15 26.88 4.64
C THR A 715 6.40 28.28 4.09
N SER A 716 5.52 28.77 3.21
CA SER A 716 5.28 30.21 3.05
C SER A 716 3.79 30.50 2.86
N GLY A 717 3.19 31.09 3.89
CA GLY A 717 1.92 31.79 3.80
C GLY A 717 2.10 33.18 3.22
N GLY A 718 1.01 33.66 2.60
CA GLY A 718 0.90 34.86 1.79
C GLY A 718 1.53 36.15 2.32
N GLY A 719 2.27 36.80 1.42
CA GLY A 719 2.47 38.24 1.37
C GLY A 719 2.08 38.72 -0.02
N SER A 720 1.00 39.48 -0.10
CA SER A 720 0.48 40.11 -1.31
C SER A 720 1.48 41.11 -1.91
N THR A 721 2.00 40.84 -3.11
CA THR A 721 2.38 41.87 -4.09
C THR A 721 2.19 41.30 -5.49
N GLY A 722 1.48 42.06 -6.34
CA GLY A 722 1.22 41.68 -7.72
C GLY A 722 2.52 41.49 -8.51
N GLY A 723 2.54 40.43 -9.32
CA GLY A 723 3.63 40.12 -10.23
C GLY A 723 3.17 39.07 -11.22
N THR A 724 2.94 39.49 -12.45
CA THR A 724 2.60 38.71 -13.64
C THR A 724 3.38 37.39 -13.77
N SER A 725 2.68 36.27 -13.92
CA SER A 725 3.26 34.98 -14.32
C SER A 725 3.64 35.00 -15.81
N GLY A 726 4.87 35.42 -16.07
CA GLY A 726 5.58 35.12 -17.31
C GLY A 726 6.08 33.68 -17.30
N THR A 727 5.93 33.01 -18.43
CA THR A 727 6.56 31.72 -18.78
C THR A 727 8.05 31.72 -18.46
N GLY A 728 8.51 30.89 -17.53
CA GLY A 728 9.92 30.78 -17.11
C GLY A 728 10.82 30.07 -18.12
N SER A 729 11.03 30.69 -19.28
CA SER A 729 12.29 30.59 -20.03
C SER A 729 13.15 31.76 -19.56
N GLY A 730 14.34 31.52 -19.02
CA GLY A 730 15.28 32.62 -18.75
C GLY A 730 15.53 33.42 -20.04
N SER A 731 15.99 34.67 -19.91
CA SER A 731 16.30 35.54 -21.08
C SER A 731 17.41 34.99 -21.98
N TYR A 732 18.05 33.91 -21.56
CA TYR A 732 19.27 33.37 -22.17
C TYR A 732 19.03 32.06 -22.93
N GLY A 733 17.80 31.54 -22.98
CA GLY A 733 17.43 30.32 -23.69
C GLY A 733 16.57 29.37 -22.84
N ASN A 734 15.94 28.39 -23.49
CA ASN A 734 15.15 27.36 -22.84
C ASN A 734 15.97 26.05 -22.75
N VAL A 735 16.37 25.67 -21.53
CA VAL A 735 17.21 24.47 -21.31
C VAL A 735 16.52 23.17 -21.75
N MET A 736 15.18 23.13 -21.79
CA MET A 736 14.41 21.95 -22.22
C MET A 736 14.51 21.70 -23.74
N GLU A 737 14.94 22.71 -24.51
CA GLU A 737 15.07 22.64 -25.97
C GLU A 737 16.52 22.44 -26.43
N ILE A 738 17.46 22.27 -25.49
CA ILE A 738 18.88 22.07 -25.78
C ILE A 738 19.15 20.56 -25.93
N ASP A 739 19.77 20.15 -27.04
CA ASP A 739 20.25 18.78 -27.19
C ASP A 739 21.36 18.48 -26.20
N THR A 740 21.45 17.25 -25.71
CA THR A 740 22.53 16.85 -24.82
C THR A 740 22.82 15.35 -24.93
N THR A 741 24.10 15.00 -24.85
CA THR A 741 24.55 13.61 -24.71
C THR A 741 24.64 13.18 -23.25
N GLY A 742 24.44 14.07 -22.28
CA GLY A 742 24.60 13.81 -20.85
C GLY A 742 26.03 13.51 -20.41
N ALA A 743 26.18 12.91 -19.22
CA ALA A 743 27.47 12.63 -18.59
C ALA A 743 28.27 11.56 -19.36
N SER A 744 29.57 11.79 -19.52
CA SER A 744 30.55 10.79 -19.92
C SER A 744 30.66 9.68 -18.88
N SER A 745 31.29 8.56 -19.26
CA SER A 745 31.61 7.48 -18.32
C SER A 745 32.52 7.94 -17.19
N GLN A 746 33.41 8.93 -17.43
CA GLN A 746 34.27 9.49 -16.39
C GLN A 746 33.45 10.23 -15.34
N THR A 747 32.52 11.08 -15.75
CA THR A 747 31.65 11.81 -14.83
C THR A 747 30.67 10.89 -14.11
N ALA A 748 30.09 9.91 -14.80
CA ALA A 748 29.20 8.90 -14.20
C ALA A 748 29.90 8.06 -13.12
N SER A 749 31.18 7.76 -13.31
CA SER A 749 31.96 6.95 -12.36
C SER A 749 32.11 7.59 -10.96
N GLN A 750 31.91 8.90 -10.82
CA GLN A 750 31.99 9.61 -9.53
C GLN A 750 31.00 9.04 -8.49
N ASP A 751 29.84 8.54 -8.94
CA ASP A 751 28.81 7.91 -8.11
C ASP A 751 28.74 6.39 -8.32
N ASN A 752 29.78 5.79 -8.89
CA ASN A 752 29.80 4.38 -9.29
C ASN A 752 28.69 3.99 -10.28
N ILE A 753 28.25 4.94 -11.13
CA ILE A 753 27.26 4.68 -12.17
C ILE A 753 27.98 4.08 -13.38
N TRP A 754 27.60 2.86 -13.77
CA TRP A 754 28.28 2.08 -14.81
C TRP A 754 27.86 2.43 -16.25
N TYR A 755 26.83 3.25 -16.41
CA TYR A 755 26.36 3.75 -17.69
C TYR A 755 26.63 5.26 -17.81
N SER A 756 26.84 5.73 -19.03
CA SER A 756 26.96 7.15 -19.36
C SER A 756 25.67 7.63 -20.03
N GLY A 757 25.59 8.91 -20.35
CA GLY A 757 24.47 9.49 -21.06
C GLY A 757 23.57 10.36 -20.19
N THR A 758 22.45 10.79 -20.74
CA THR A 758 21.44 11.62 -20.06
C THR A 758 20.88 10.94 -18.81
N SER A 759 20.63 9.63 -18.87
CA SER A 759 20.20 8.85 -17.70
C SER A 759 21.21 8.93 -16.55
N ALA A 760 22.51 8.96 -16.84
CA ALA A 760 23.54 9.05 -15.80
C ALA A 760 23.54 10.44 -15.15
N SER A 761 23.39 11.50 -15.95
CA SER A 761 23.17 12.86 -15.45
C SER A 761 21.93 12.97 -14.56
N HIS A 762 20.81 12.35 -14.94
CA HIS A 762 19.58 12.37 -14.13
C HIS A 762 19.81 11.70 -12.76
N GLN A 763 20.51 10.55 -12.73
CA GLN A 763 20.86 9.87 -11.50
C GLN A 763 21.83 10.72 -10.65
N LEU A 764 22.85 11.35 -11.26
CA LEU A 764 23.79 12.23 -10.57
C LEU A 764 23.09 13.43 -9.92
N ALA A 765 22.12 14.04 -10.62
CA ALA A 765 21.28 15.12 -10.09
C ALA A 765 20.32 14.61 -9.00
N SER A 766 19.75 13.42 -9.16
CA SER A 766 18.89 12.78 -8.15
C SER A 766 19.63 12.51 -6.85
N ASN A 767 20.88 12.06 -6.93
CA ASN A 767 21.74 11.82 -5.78
C ASN A 767 22.09 13.12 -5.03
N ASP A 768 22.03 14.27 -5.71
CA ASP A 768 22.22 15.60 -5.13
C ASP A 768 20.91 16.28 -4.70
N LEU A 769 19.74 15.79 -5.12
CA LEU A 769 18.46 16.48 -5.00
C LEU A 769 18.13 16.90 -3.57
N SER A 770 18.33 16.00 -2.59
CA SER A 770 18.08 16.32 -1.18
C SER A 770 18.98 17.47 -0.68
N ARG A 771 20.24 17.53 -1.11
CA ARG A 771 21.16 18.62 -0.75
C ARG A 771 20.84 19.91 -1.51
N LEU A 772 20.49 19.82 -2.79
CA LEU A 772 20.02 20.95 -3.60
C LEU A 772 18.77 21.61 -2.99
N ASN A 773 17.83 20.80 -2.47
CA ASN A 773 16.60 21.30 -1.85
C ASN A 773 16.87 22.17 -0.62
N ASN A 774 17.99 21.98 0.09
CA ASN A 774 18.39 22.86 1.20
C ASN A 774 18.73 24.29 0.76
N TYR A 775 19.01 24.49 -0.53
CA TYR A 775 19.38 25.77 -1.13
C TYR A 775 18.35 26.28 -2.13
N LYS A 776 17.19 25.61 -2.25
CA LYS A 776 16.19 25.87 -3.29
C LYS A 776 15.72 27.32 -3.30
N THR A 777 15.40 27.88 -2.13
CA THR A 777 15.01 29.29 -2.00
C THR A 777 16.10 30.24 -2.49
N GLN A 778 17.35 30.03 -2.08
CA GLN A 778 18.49 30.86 -2.49
C GLN A 778 18.78 30.75 -4.00
N ILE A 779 18.60 29.55 -4.57
CA ILE A 779 18.72 29.30 -6.01
C ILE A 779 17.65 30.09 -6.78
N PHE A 780 16.38 30.03 -6.36
CA PHE A 780 15.30 30.81 -6.96
C PHE A 780 15.51 32.33 -6.81
N GLU A 781 16.02 32.79 -5.67
CA GLU A 781 16.35 34.20 -5.47
C GLU A 781 17.48 34.68 -6.40
N ALA A 782 18.50 33.83 -6.64
CA ALA A 782 19.58 34.15 -7.56
C ALA A 782 19.11 34.12 -9.03
N ALA A 783 18.30 33.11 -9.39
CA ALA A 783 17.65 32.96 -10.69
C ALA A 783 16.81 34.19 -11.05
N ASN A 784 15.87 34.57 -10.16
CA ASN A 784 14.98 35.70 -10.36
C ASN A 784 15.75 37.02 -10.46
N ALA A 785 16.78 37.23 -9.63
CA ALA A 785 17.58 38.44 -9.66
C ALA A 785 18.38 38.62 -10.95
N ARG A 786 18.64 37.53 -11.69
CA ARG A 786 19.47 37.51 -12.91
C ARG A 786 18.71 37.06 -14.16
N ASN A 787 17.41 36.83 -14.04
CA ASN A 787 16.54 36.28 -15.10
C ASN A 787 17.11 35.02 -15.77
N MET A 788 17.70 34.14 -14.95
CA MET A 788 18.26 32.85 -15.33
C MET A 788 17.32 31.73 -14.90
N ASP A 789 17.31 30.61 -15.62
CA ASP A 789 16.55 29.42 -15.23
C ASP A 789 17.15 28.81 -13.94
N ALA A 790 16.33 28.63 -12.90
CA ALA A 790 16.78 28.10 -11.62
C ALA A 790 17.27 26.65 -11.73
N ALA A 791 16.74 25.86 -12.68
CA ALA A 791 17.23 24.52 -12.98
C ALA A 791 18.67 24.51 -13.51
N VAL A 792 19.08 25.54 -14.27
CA VAL A 792 20.46 25.68 -14.77
C VAL A 792 21.41 25.99 -13.62
N ILE A 793 21.02 26.88 -12.70
CA ILE A 793 21.82 27.19 -11.51
C ILE A 793 21.95 25.95 -10.61
N ALA A 794 20.86 25.23 -10.36
CA ALA A 794 20.86 24.01 -9.56
C ALA A 794 21.73 22.90 -10.18
N ALA A 795 21.70 22.74 -11.51
CA ALA A 795 22.53 21.78 -12.22
C ALA A 795 24.03 22.11 -12.15
N ILE A 796 24.41 23.38 -12.25
CA ILE A 796 25.80 23.82 -12.04
C ILE A 796 26.23 23.54 -10.60
N ILE A 797 25.40 23.84 -9.60
CA ILE A 797 25.72 23.54 -8.19
C ILE A 797 25.89 22.03 -7.95
N SER A 798 25.06 21.19 -8.59
CA SER A 798 25.19 19.74 -8.58
C SER A 798 26.52 19.28 -9.20
N ARG A 799 26.88 19.85 -10.35
CA ARG A 799 28.12 19.50 -11.07
C ARG A 799 29.38 19.98 -10.34
N GLU A 800 29.36 21.18 -9.79
CA GLU A 800 30.54 21.84 -9.21
C GLU A 800 30.88 21.36 -7.81
N SER A 801 29.87 21.18 -6.95
CA SER A 801 30.12 20.96 -5.53
C SER A 801 29.30 19.84 -4.91
N ARG A 802 28.51 19.11 -5.72
CA ARG A 802 27.56 18.10 -5.22
C ARG A 802 26.62 18.72 -4.17
N ALA A 803 26.18 19.95 -4.45
CA ALA A 803 25.45 20.81 -3.53
C ALA A 803 26.14 20.97 -2.18
N GLY A 804 27.45 21.27 -2.21
CA GLY A 804 28.28 21.54 -1.04
C GLY A 804 28.99 20.33 -0.43
N ALA A 805 28.63 19.10 -0.81
CA ALA A 805 29.24 17.89 -0.25
C ALA A 805 30.72 17.70 -0.64
N ALA A 806 31.16 18.29 -1.76
CA ALA A 806 32.53 18.24 -2.22
C ALA A 806 33.41 19.41 -1.71
N LEU A 807 32.86 20.32 -0.88
CA LEU A 807 33.59 21.48 -0.35
C LEU A 807 34.30 21.15 0.96
N ALA A 808 35.46 21.78 1.17
CA ALA A 808 36.12 21.84 2.46
C ALA A 808 35.30 22.67 3.46
N SER A 809 35.65 22.59 4.75
CA SER A 809 34.92 23.29 5.82
C SER A 809 34.91 24.81 5.69
N ASP A 810 35.88 25.39 4.98
CA ASP A 810 35.96 26.83 4.68
C ASP A 810 35.21 27.23 3.40
N GLY A 811 34.58 26.27 2.72
CA GLY A 811 33.83 26.45 1.48
C GLY A 811 34.68 26.42 0.21
N THR A 812 35.97 26.06 0.31
CA THR A 812 36.83 25.90 -0.87
C THR A 812 36.71 24.52 -1.51
N GLY A 813 36.88 24.43 -2.82
CA GLY A 813 36.96 23.21 -3.61
C GLY A 813 38.05 23.35 -4.70
N ASP A 814 38.15 22.40 -5.62
CA ASP A 814 39.11 22.42 -6.74
C ASP A 814 40.55 22.74 -6.33
N HIS A 815 41.08 21.97 -5.38
CA HIS A 815 42.43 22.14 -4.83
C HIS A 815 42.68 23.54 -4.23
N GLY A 816 41.62 24.18 -3.72
CA GLY A 816 41.66 25.49 -3.06
C GLY A 816 41.43 26.68 -3.99
N ASN A 817 41.14 26.46 -5.28
CA ASN A 817 40.94 27.53 -6.26
C ASN A 817 39.48 27.91 -6.47
N GLY A 818 38.54 26.98 -6.26
CA GLY A 818 37.10 27.24 -6.38
C GLY A 818 36.49 27.61 -5.04
N TYR A 819 35.62 28.61 -5.01
CA TYR A 819 34.92 29.04 -3.80
C TYR A 819 33.41 28.82 -3.90
N GLY A 820 32.83 28.23 -2.86
CA GLY A 820 31.39 28.09 -2.65
C GLY A 820 30.65 27.14 -3.62
N LEU A 821 29.33 27.13 -3.52
CA LEU A 821 28.45 26.15 -4.19
C LEU A 821 28.57 26.10 -5.72
N MET A 822 28.82 27.23 -6.37
CA MET A 822 29.03 27.34 -7.82
C MET A 822 30.54 27.40 -8.22
N GLN A 823 31.45 27.09 -7.28
CA GLN A 823 32.91 27.07 -7.49
C GLN A 823 33.47 28.25 -8.28
N VAL A 824 33.25 29.48 -7.78
CA VAL A 824 33.82 30.69 -8.41
C VAL A 824 35.35 30.66 -8.22
N ASP A 825 36.09 30.74 -9.33
CA ASP A 825 37.56 30.68 -9.32
C ASP A 825 38.18 31.97 -8.74
N ILE A 826 38.86 31.83 -7.60
CA ILE A 826 39.43 32.94 -6.84
C ILE A 826 40.62 33.61 -7.54
N ARG A 827 41.21 32.95 -8.56
CA ARG A 827 42.33 33.50 -9.33
C ARG A 827 41.88 34.58 -10.30
N TYR A 828 40.61 34.54 -10.71
CA TYR A 828 40.02 35.45 -11.70
C TYR A 828 38.95 36.38 -11.09
N HIS A 829 38.35 35.98 -9.97
CA HIS A 829 37.28 36.73 -9.32
C HIS A 829 37.51 36.85 -7.82
N THR A 830 37.20 38.00 -7.23
CA THR A 830 37.12 38.13 -5.78
C THR A 830 35.77 37.57 -5.29
N PRO A 831 35.74 36.54 -4.42
CA PRO A 831 34.48 35.96 -3.95
C PRO A 831 33.61 36.94 -3.16
N GLN A 832 32.29 36.85 -3.32
CA GLN A 832 31.32 37.70 -2.66
C GLN A 832 30.33 36.89 -1.81
N GLY A 833 30.18 37.30 -0.55
CA GLY A 833 29.32 36.60 0.41
C GLY A 833 29.93 35.30 0.94
N GLY A 834 29.18 34.56 1.74
CA GLY A 834 29.59 33.24 2.24
C GLY A 834 29.40 32.14 1.18
N PRO A 835 30.06 30.98 1.34
CA PRO A 835 30.16 29.95 0.30
C PRO A 835 28.81 29.29 -0.06
N TYR A 836 27.83 29.38 0.85
CA TYR A 836 26.47 28.85 0.69
C TYR A 836 25.40 29.96 0.53
N SER A 837 25.83 31.22 0.40
CA SER A 837 24.92 32.37 0.44
C SER A 837 24.28 32.69 -0.91
N THR A 838 23.11 33.32 -0.90
CA THR A 838 22.47 33.86 -2.11
C THR A 838 23.38 34.85 -2.84
N THR A 839 24.19 35.64 -2.11
CA THR A 839 25.16 36.58 -2.71
C THR A 839 26.18 35.86 -3.58
N HIS A 840 26.70 34.72 -3.11
CA HIS A 840 27.62 33.87 -3.88
C HIS A 840 26.96 33.31 -5.15
N MET A 841 25.75 32.75 -5.03
CA MET A 841 25.01 32.24 -6.18
C MET A 841 24.71 33.33 -7.22
N LYS A 842 24.38 34.54 -6.77
CA LYS A 842 24.17 35.71 -7.65
C LYS A 842 25.45 36.15 -8.37
N GLN A 843 26.63 35.94 -7.77
CA GLN A 843 27.92 36.17 -8.41
C GLN A 843 28.22 35.09 -9.45
N GLY A 844 28.15 33.81 -9.09
CA GLY A 844 28.36 32.70 -10.03
C GLY A 844 27.43 32.75 -11.24
N THR A 845 26.14 33.05 -11.00
CA THR A 845 25.16 33.23 -12.08
C THR A 845 25.50 34.41 -13.00
N GLN A 846 26.06 35.51 -12.47
CA GLN A 846 26.48 36.64 -13.31
C GLN A 846 27.68 36.26 -14.18
N ILE A 847 28.65 35.51 -13.64
CA ILE A 847 29.80 35.01 -14.41
C ILE A 847 29.33 34.09 -15.55
N LEU A 848 28.35 33.23 -15.30
CA LEU A 848 27.71 32.42 -16.34
C LEU A 848 27.07 33.29 -17.42
N ILE A 849 26.30 34.33 -17.05
CA ILE A 849 25.67 35.26 -18.00
C ILE A 849 26.72 35.98 -18.85
N ASP A 850 27.79 36.47 -18.24
CA ASP A 850 28.88 37.15 -18.94
C ASP A 850 29.57 36.19 -19.93
N THR A 851 29.66 34.91 -19.58
CA THR A 851 30.18 33.85 -20.44
C THR A 851 29.24 33.52 -21.60
N ILE A 852 27.93 33.39 -21.36
CA ILE A 852 26.91 33.23 -22.41
C ILE A 852 26.99 34.40 -23.41
N ASN A 853 27.09 35.63 -22.91
CA ASN A 853 27.23 36.83 -23.73
C ASN A 853 28.57 36.88 -24.50
N CYS A 854 29.65 36.35 -23.92
CA CYS A 854 30.92 36.19 -24.63
C CYS A 854 30.78 35.20 -25.80
N VAL A 855 30.22 34.02 -25.55
CA VAL A 855 30.00 32.99 -26.58
C VAL A 855 29.09 33.52 -27.69
N LYS A 856 28.01 34.22 -27.35
CA LYS A 856 27.09 34.82 -28.33
C LYS A 856 27.77 35.90 -29.19
N ARG A 857 28.76 36.62 -28.65
CA ARG A 857 29.57 37.58 -29.43
C ARG A 857 30.56 36.88 -30.37
N ASN A 858 31.16 35.78 -29.92
CA ASN A 858 32.08 34.98 -30.74
C ASN A 858 31.35 34.19 -31.83
N HIS A 859 30.08 33.82 -31.58
CA HIS A 859 29.21 33.09 -32.52
C HIS A 859 27.87 33.81 -32.71
N PRO A 860 27.83 34.94 -33.43
CA PRO A 860 26.61 35.75 -33.59
C PRO A 860 25.42 34.98 -34.18
N ASP A 861 25.69 33.99 -35.03
CA ASP A 861 24.68 33.21 -35.75
C ASP A 861 24.03 32.09 -34.90
N TRP A 862 24.57 31.78 -33.71
CA TRP A 862 24.01 30.72 -32.86
C TRP A 862 22.68 31.14 -32.23
N THR A 863 21.74 30.21 -32.06
CA THR A 863 20.49 30.50 -31.32
C THR A 863 20.76 30.80 -29.85
N LEU A 864 19.77 31.34 -29.12
CA LEU A 864 19.91 31.55 -27.66
C LEU A 864 20.17 30.22 -26.93
N ASN A 865 19.49 29.14 -27.32
CA ASN A 865 19.71 27.80 -26.77
C ASN A 865 21.13 27.29 -27.03
N MET A 866 21.68 27.55 -28.22
CA MET A 866 23.06 27.19 -28.55
C MET A 866 24.08 28.03 -27.75
N ALA A 867 23.82 29.33 -27.59
CA ALA A 867 24.65 30.22 -26.79
C ALA A 867 24.58 29.89 -25.29
N LEU A 868 23.44 29.42 -24.78
CA LEU A 868 23.28 28.94 -23.41
C LEU A 868 24.15 27.69 -23.17
N LYS A 869 24.05 26.67 -24.03
CA LYS A 869 24.89 25.46 -23.94
C LYS A 869 26.37 25.81 -24.01
N GLY A 870 26.75 26.65 -24.98
CA GLY A 870 28.13 27.13 -25.11
C GLY A 870 28.59 27.95 -23.90
N GLY A 871 27.73 28.79 -23.33
CA GLY A 871 28.04 29.56 -22.12
C GLY A 871 28.24 28.69 -20.88
N ILE A 872 27.47 27.61 -20.73
CA ILE A 872 27.67 26.60 -19.68
C ILE A 872 29.02 25.89 -19.87
N SER A 873 29.38 25.52 -21.11
CA SER A 873 30.69 24.92 -21.43
C SER A 873 31.84 25.88 -21.10
N GLY A 874 31.69 27.14 -21.52
CA GLY A 874 32.65 28.20 -21.25
C GLY A 874 32.74 28.60 -19.76
N TYR A 875 31.76 28.25 -18.92
CA TYR A 875 31.84 28.51 -17.48
C TYR A 875 32.99 27.71 -16.85
N ASN A 876 33.23 26.49 -17.37
CA ASN A 876 34.32 25.62 -16.94
C ASN A 876 35.66 25.93 -17.64
N ALA A 877 35.67 26.10 -18.96
CA ALA A 877 36.90 26.21 -19.76
C ALA A 877 37.18 27.60 -20.37
N GLY A 878 36.32 28.59 -20.08
CA GLY A 878 36.35 29.92 -20.67
C GLY A 878 35.70 29.98 -22.06
N CYS A 879 35.12 31.13 -22.42
CA CYS A 879 34.43 31.29 -23.72
C CYS A 879 35.35 31.16 -24.95
N GLY A 880 36.67 31.25 -24.78
CA GLY A 880 37.65 31.00 -25.83
C GLY A 880 37.79 29.52 -26.20
N ASN A 881 37.38 28.59 -25.34
CA ASN A 881 37.38 27.15 -25.64
C ASN A 881 36.25 26.76 -26.61
N VAL A 882 35.15 27.51 -26.58
CA VAL A 882 33.94 27.23 -27.35
C VAL A 882 34.13 27.68 -28.81
N GLN A 883 34.71 26.81 -29.64
CA GLN A 883 35.02 27.10 -31.05
C GLN A 883 33.93 26.61 -32.02
N THR A 884 33.27 25.50 -31.70
CA THR A 884 32.18 24.92 -32.52
C THR A 884 31.09 24.36 -31.61
N TYR A 885 29.88 24.18 -32.14
CA TYR A 885 28.77 23.66 -31.35
C TYR A 885 29.00 22.19 -30.95
N ALA A 886 29.42 21.35 -31.90
CA ALA A 886 29.64 19.93 -31.65
C ALA A 886 30.86 19.64 -30.75
N GLY A 887 31.91 20.47 -30.82
CA GLY A 887 33.16 20.29 -30.08
C GLY A 887 33.32 21.16 -28.84
N MET A 888 32.25 21.81 -28.35
CA MET A 888 32.37 22.82 -27.29
C MET A 888 32.93 22.29 -25.97
N ASP A 889 32.59 21.06 -25.60
CA ASP A 889 33.03 20.43 -24.35
C ASP A 889 34.43 19.79 -24.46
N GLY A 890 35.04 19.77 -25.66
CA GLY A 890 36.41 19.33 -25.83
C GLY A 890 37.36 20.23 -25.03
N GLY A 891 38.04 19.67 -24.03
CA GLY A 891 38.89 20.41 -23.09
C GLY A 891 38.21 20.88 -21.80
N THR A 892 36.91 20.64 -21.63
CA THR A 892 36.22 20.79 -20.32
C THR A 892 36.50 19.59 -19.41
N THR A 893 36.29 19.74 -18.10
CA THR A 893 36.42 18.64 -17.14
C THR A 893 35.51 17.47 -17.55
N GLY A 894 36.06 16.28 -17.79
CA GLY A 894 35.31 15.09 -18.22
C GLY A 894 34.88 15.11 -19.69
N GLU A 895 35.28 16.13 -20.45
CA GLU A 895 34.89 16.37 -21.86
C GLU A 895 33.37 16.39 -22.11
N ASP A 896 32.58 16.71 -21.09
CA ASP A 896 31.12 16.57 -21.09
C ASP A 896 30.39 17.66 -20.30
N TYR A 897 31.08 18.74 -19.89
CA TYR A 897 30.59 19.63 -18.84
C TYR A 897 29.21 20.22 -19.18
N ALA A 898 29.04 20.83 -20.36
CA ALA A 898 27.74 21.39 -20.74
C ALA A 898 26.70 20.32 -21.02
N ASN A 899 27.08 19.19 -21.64
CA ASN A 899 26.15 18.10 -21.89
C ASN A 899 25.57 17.54 -20.57
N ASP A 900 26.42 17.22 -19.60
CA ASP A 900 25.96 16.75 -18.29
C ASP A 900 25.11 17.80 -17.56
N VAL A 901 25.56 19.05 -17.47
CA VAL A 901 24.81 20.12 -16.79
C VAL A 901 23.45 20.35 -17.41
N VAL A 902 23.33 20.34 -18.75
CA VAL A 902 22.03 20.48 -19.42
C VAL A 902 21.11 19.30 -19.10
N ALA A 903 21.60 18.06 -19.11
CA ALA A 903 20.80 16.89 -18.77
C ALA A 903 20.35 16.91 -17.29
N ARG A 904 21.23 17.32 -16.38
CA ARG A 904 20.87 17.54 -14.96
C ARG A 904 19.79 18.62 -14.82
N ALA A 905 19.92 19.74 -15.55
CA ALA A 905 18.95 20.83 -15.51
C ALA A 905 17.58 20.40 -16.06
N GLN A 906 17.53 19.65 -17.15
CA GLN A 906 16.29 19.13 -17.73
C GLN A 906 15.52 18.25 -16.73
N TRP A 907 16.23 17.39 -16.01
CA TRP A 907 15.62 16.57 -14.97
C TRP A 907 15.20 17.38 -13.74
N LEU A 908 16.06 18.30 -13.27
CA LEU A 908 15.77 19.15 -12.11
C LEU A 908 14.57 20.07 -12.33
N LYS A 909 14.31 20.49 -13.58
CA LYS A 909 13.11 21.25 -13.94
C LYS A 909 11.82 20.47 -13.65
N GLY A 910 11.83 19.15 -13.86
CA GLY A 910 10.75 18.25 -13.45
C GLY A 910 10.64 18.02 -11.94
N GLN A 911 11.64 18.45 -11.15
CA GLN A 911 11.65 18.40 -9.68
C GLN A 911 11.31 19.76 -9.04
N GLY A 912 10.82 20.71 -9.84
CA GLY A 912 10.38 22.03 -9.41
C GLY A 912 11.51 23.02 -9.14
N PHE A 913 12.62 22.94 -9.88
CA PHE A 913 13.65 23.99 -9.99
C PHE A 913 13.44 24.87 -11.22
#